data_AF-A0A2D7G1U9-F1
#
_entry.id   AF-A0A2D7G1U9-F1
#
_cell.length_a   1.000
_cell.length_b   1.000
_cell.length_c   1.000
_cell.angle_alpha   90.00
_cell.angle_beta   90.00
_cell.angle_gamma   90.00
#
_symmetry.space_group_name_H-M   'P 1'
#
loop_
_entity.id
_entity.type
_entity.pdbx_description
1 polymer ?
#
loop_
_entity_poly.entity_id
_entity_poly.type
_entity_poly.pdbx_seq_one_letter_code
_entity_poly.pdbx_strand_id
1 'polypeptide(L)'
;MNKADRAAVLHQVTQFGALSETEFEALNAHSTLIELTGGTTLLQEGAEGNDAYVLVTGALEVTQQSPTGNHVVLARLEPVRLFGEQSTLARNQNRRTASVTTLEPSTLLRLTGEIFASVMHKNLELHSEIDRIGNFQAEANRFLASPIVAAISHQDIFAQCERLELTANTSIFKQGDEGNDVFLVISGQVNIIRQVGQTHKKIGHIQSGYSFGEIAGDADGMRSATAETETDCTLLRIPRALFTTLLKADPALAEFIGVLSSIYALAGGVMSTQNVTQVDGRSIFNSTFHLPTGQLAIGSLDPEHQSYLVQFADEQQTLETLTYEKGPLSIQLGLNEANMIRSIDVQGAWNDLPKAQQFLIDQSSLSPWRQELFLGRGQLYLDVNERACAMGDIVCNCLQLSLQDIIDAPPPDQGLPAGAGGVCGGCAGKVNALMGEDIWSLAEVRVEDDSHPMYRTIHLKPVFKKTASHLPGQHISVQCLIGNAFVERSYTLTSPPGSEAYEIIVKKEAMGQMSQRFFASNLHEQVIRVSEPQGQFFWDQQTQLKVLNIVAGIGVTPALGMAQAIANSSPLTQKVSIHLSISRDEQLTFVERLKALSAAHETLSFDTRITGQAGHLDQTSLSPLLAGDNWDAIFLCGPTPFLDATKAHLLSLGVSESLINIEIFHQAGGEPRTSAPAAEALCQKPSASDFKILSAESNATLIEEAESFLKQVYTELDMAKLFDARWLEVRSSIAEKGYYDHTQEELAYGAQLCWRNSARCVGRQFWRGLDVRDYRHLTQPQAMADTLVEHIKIATNGGNLRPTMTVFAPDRPEARGPRIWNNQLIRYAGYDVDGQILGDSANSELTRIALEHGWQPPCDASAFDILPLVIDAPGHPLYLHAIPESVCLEVPITHPEYLWFETLSLKWYALPAVSDVEMRLGGVLYGALPFNGWYMETEIGARNFTDRDRYDLTHAIAVKMGLDTSRERTLWKDRAQLELNRAVLYSFDINNVTIMDHHEASDSFMRFVTEETHAERDVWAKWSWVVPPTGGSLTKVFHHEWEDKTLLPNFFYREKPWLS
;
A
#
# COMPACT_ATOMS: atom_id res chain seq x y z
N MET A 1 72.97 -0.64 -4.64
CA MET A 1 72.55 0.60 -5.32
C MET A 1 72.98 1.83 -4.50
N ASN A 2 73.40 2.90 -5.18
CA ASN A 2 73.66 4.22 -4.58
C ASN A 2 72.38 5.10 -4.55
N LYS A 3 72.45 6.36 -4.06
CA LYS A 3 71.26 7.26 -3.98
C LYS A 3 70.70 7.66 -5.36
N ALA A 4 71.54 7.80 -6.38
CA ALA A 4 71.11 8.14 -7.73
C ALA A 4 70.43 6.95 -8.43
N ASP A 5 70.97 5.74 -8.29
CA ASP A 5 70.34 4.51 -8.84
C ASP A 5 68.92 4.33 -8.29
N ARG A 6 68.73 4.59 -6.97
CA ARG A 6 67.42 4.49 -6.32
C ARG A 6 66.44 5.55 -6.81
N ALA A 7 66.91 6.79 -7.01
CA ALA A 7 66.08 7.84 -7.62
C ALA A 7 65.62 7.44 -9.02
N ALA A 8 66.53 6.92 -9.84
CA ALA A 8 66.25 6.50 -11.21
C ALA A 8 65.21 5.38 -11.29
N VAL A 9 65.19 4.44 -10.34
CA VAL A 9 64.15 3.39 -10.26
C VAL A 9 62.81 3.98 -9.80
N LEU A 10 62.80 4.82 -8.76
CA LEU A 10 61.56 5.44 -8.25
C LEU A 10 60.89 6.32 -9.30
N HIS A 11 61.65 7.08 -10.11
CA HIS A 11 61.08 7.89 -11.20
C HIS A 11 60.45 7.07 -12.35
N GLN A 12 60.71 5.77 -12.45
CA GLN A 12 60.08 4.90 -13.45
C GLN A 12 58.78 4.26 -12.93
N VAL A 13 58.49 4.35 -11.63
CA VAL A 13 57.24 3.84 -11.03
C VAL A 13 56.08 4.73 -11.46
N THR A 14 55.15 4.18 -12.25
CA THR A 14 54.05 4.93 -12.88
C THR A 14 53.23 5.75 -11.88
N GLN A 15 52.94 5.16 -10.70
CA GLN A 15 52.15 5.82 -9.64
C GLN A 15 52.83 7.07 -9.08
N PHE A 16 54.15 7.20 -9.17
CA PHE A 16 54.89 8.35 -8.63
C PHE A 16 55.00 9.52 -9.62
N GLY A 17 54.38 9.43 -10.81
CA GLY A 17 54.41 10.51 -11.82
C GLY A 17 53.84 11.86 -11.35
N ALA A 18 52.95 11.86 -10.35
CA ALA A 18 52.34 13.07 -9.77
C ALA A 18 53.09 13.64 -8.55
N LEU A 19 54.25 13.08 -8.17
CA LEU A 19 55.03 13.56 -7.03
C LEU A 19 55.89 14.77 -7.39
N SER A 20 55.94 15.75 -6.48
CA SER A 20 56.93 16.83 -6.53
C SER A 20 58.35 16.29 -6.26
N GLU A 21 59.39 17.01 -6.72
CA GLU A 21 60.79 16.63 -6.43
C GLU A 21 61.06 16.49 -4.92
N THR A 22 60.45 17.34 -4.08
CA THR A 22 60.60 17.25 -2.62
C THR A 22 59.98 15.99 -2.02
N GLU A 23 58.91 15.46 -2.60
CA GLU A 23 58.29 14.20 -2.16
C GLU A 23 59.10 12.99 -2.66
N PHE A 24 59.58 13.05 -3.91
CA PHE A 24 60.52 12.07 -4.46
C PHE A 24 61.81 11.96 -3.65
N GLU A 25 62.41 13.09 -3.26
CA GLU A 25 63.60 13.11 -2.40
C GLU A 25 63.32 12.51 -1.02
N ALA A 26 62.16 12.79 -0.43
CA ALA A 26 61.76 12.23 0.86
C ALA A 26 61.62 10.70 0.80
N LEU A 27 60.96 10.15 -0.22
CA LEU A 27 60.85 8.70 -0.44
C LEU A 27 62.23 8.06 -0.71
N ASN A 28 63.04 8.65 -1.59
CA ASN A 28 64.36 8.11 -1.92
C ASN A 28 65.30 8.11 -0.70
N ALA A 29 65.31 9.18 0.09
CA ALA A 29 66.15 9.30 1.28
C ALA A 29 65.87 8.22 2.34
N HIS A 30 64.60 7.82 2.51
CA HIS A 30 64.17 6.84 3.52
C HIS A 30 63.93 5.43 2.96
N SER A 31 64.08 5.23 1.65
CA SER A 31 64.07 3.89 1.05
C SER A 31 65.24 3.03 1.56
N THR A 32 65.05 1.72 1.67
CA THR A 32 66.12 0.76 1.98
C THR A 32 66.13 -0.38 0.96
N LEU A 33 67.33 -0.86 0.60
CA LEU A 33 67.47 -1.98 -0.33
C LEU A 33 67.32 -3.30 0.43
N ILE A 34 66.54 -4.23 -0.11
CA ILE A 34 66.37 -5.59 0.40
C ILE A 34 66.69 -6.57 -0.71
N GLU A 35 67.49 -7.59 -0.40
CA GLU A 35 67.79 -8.71 -1.30
C GLU A 35 67.14 -9.97 -0.72
N LEU A 36 66.42 -10.72 -1.55
CA LEU A 36 65.70 -11.93 -1.16
C LEU A 36 66.09 -13.11 -2.06
N THR A 37 66.26 -14.28 -1.48
CA THR A 37 66.43 -15.55 -2.20
C THR A 37 65.10 -16.04 -2.78
N GLY A 38 65.11 -16.77 -3.89
CA GLY A 38 63.89 -17.39 -4.46
C GLY A 38 63.20 -18.32 -3.45
N GLY A 39 61.86 -18.35 -3.47
CA GLY A 39 61.01 -19.09 -2.53
C GLY A 39 60.74 -18.37 -1.19
N THR A 40 61.18 -17.13 -1.02
CA THR A 40 60.98 -16.36 0.22
C THR A 40 59.64 -15.62 0.20
N THR A 41 58.74 -15.94 1.12
CA THR A 41 57.53 -15.16 1.38
C THR A 41 57.90 -13.87 2.13
N LEU A 42 57.74 -12.71 1.48
CA LEU A 42 58.00 -11.40 2.07
C LEU A 42 56.77 -10.86 2.82
N LEU A 43 55.60 -11.00 2.22
CA LEU A 43 54.32 -10.59 2.79
C LEU A 43 53.46 -11.83 2.97
N GLN A 44 52.77 -11.93 4.10
CA GLN A 44 51.82 -13.01 4.39
C GLN A 44 50.42 -12.41 4.49
N GLU A 45 49.44 -13.03 3.83
CA GLU A 45 48.03 -12.63 3.91
C GLU A 45 47.54 -12.55 5.37
N GLY A 46 46.76 -11.52 5.69
CA GLY A 46 46.17 -11.29 7.00
C GLY A 46 47.11 -10.73 8.08
N ALA A 47 48.44 -10.75 7.85
CA ALA A 47 49.43 -10.18 8.77
C ALA A 47 49.38 -8.64 8.76
N GLU A 48 49.81 -8.01 9.86
CA GLU A 48 49.97 -6.55 9.93
C GLU A 48 51.25 -6.09 9.22
N GLY A 49 51.21 -4.90 8.60
CA GLY A 49 52.41 -4.24 8.09
C GLY A 49 52.11 -3.01 7.24
N ASN A 50 52.87 -1.94 7.45
CA ASN A 50 52.56 -0.60 6.89
C ASN A 50 53.51 -0.20 5.75
N ASP A 51 54.55 -0.99 5.48
CA ASP A 51 55.55 -0.66 4.45
C ASP A 51 55.08 -1.03 3.04
N ALA A 52 55.45 -0.20 2.06
CA ALA A 52 55.31 -0.48 0.63
C ALA A 52 56.67 -0.83 0.01
N TYR A 53 56.68 -1.49 -1.14
CA TYR A 53 57.89 -2.01 -1.77
C TYR A 53 57.88 -1.76 -3.29
N VAL A 54 59.03 -1.49 -3.87
CA VAL A 54 59.22 -1.42 -5.33
C VAL A 54 60.17 -2.54 -5.74
N LEU A 55 59.74 -3.39 -6.68
CA LEU A 55 60.58 -4.45 -7.25
C LEU A 55 61.63 -3.82 -8.18
N VAL A 56 62.91 -4.09 -7.96
CA VAL A 56 64.02 -3.52 -8.76
C VAL A 56 64.48 -4.51 -9.83
N THR A 57 64.66 -5.78 -9.45
CA THR A 57 65.07 -6.89 -10.34
C THR A 57 64.55 -8.20 -9.76
N GLY A 58 64.31 -9.19 -10.62
CA GLY A 58 63.71 -10.47 -10.25
C GLY A 58 62.20 -10.46 -10.50
N ALA A 59 61.54 -11.57 -10.13
CA ALA A 59 60.09 -11.75 -10.27
C ALA A 59 59.46 -12.23 -8.95
N LEU A 60 58.28 -11.69 -8.63
CA LEU A 60 57.48 -12.07 -7.47
C LEU A 60 56.13 -12.65 -7.92
N GLU A 61 55.57 -13.55 -7.13
CA GLU A 61 54.21 -14.06 -7.28
C GLU A 61 53.35 -13.60 -6.10
N VAL A 62 52.15 -13.10 -6.41
CA VAL A 62 51.14 -12.68 -5.43
C VAL A 62 50.10 -13.78 -5.34
N THR A 63 49.84 -14.29 -4.13
CA THR A 63 48.91 -15.39 -3.90
C THR A 63 47.91 -15.08 -2.79
N GLN A 64 46.72 -15.66 -2.88
CA GLN A 64 45.68 -15.57 -1.86
C GLN A 64 45.04 -16.94 -1.63
N GLN A 65 44.57 -17.21 -0.41
CA GLN A 65 43.84 -18.45 -0.12
C GLN A 65 42.35 -18.33 -0.53
N SER A 66 41.87 -19.27 -1.34
CA SER A 66 40.46 -19.35 -1.75
C SER A 66 39.56 -19.82 -0.60
N PRO A 67 38.23 -19.59 -0.67
CA PRO A 67 37.27 -20.11 0.31
C PRO A 67 37.28 -21.65 0.46
N THR A 68 37.77 -22.37 -0.55
CA THR A 68 37.94 -23.83 -0.56
C THR A 68 39.32 -24.29 -0.05
N GLY A 69 40.18 -23.37 0.40
CA GLY A 69 41.49 -23.63 0.99
C GLY A 69 42.68 -23.70 0.01
N ASN A 70 42.43 -23.64 -1.30
CA ASN A 70 43.46 -23.67 -2.34
C ASN A 70 44.18 -22.32 -2.45
N HIS A 71 45.44 -22.31 -2.90
CA HIS A 71 46.18 -21.08 -3.15
C HIS A 71 45.97 -20.62 -4.60
N VAL A 72 45.48 -19.40 -4.79
CA VAL A 72 45.23 -18.78 -6.10
C VAL A 72 46.34 -17.79 -6.40
N VAL A 73 46.93 -17.87 -7.60
CA VAL A 73 47.89 -16.87 -8.09
C VAL A 73 47.12 -15.68 -8.64
N LEU A 74 47.27 -14.53 -7.99
CA LEU A 74 46.59 -13.28 -8.34
C LEU A 74 47.33 -12.49 -9.42
N ALA A 75 48.65 -12.41 -9.29
CA ALA A 75 49.51 -11.65 -10.19
C ALA A 75 50.95 -12.14 -10.14
N ARG A 76 51.70 -11.83 -11.21
CA ARG A 76 53.17 -11.84 -11.19
C ARG A 76 53.67 -10.42 -11.33
N LEU A 77 54.58 -10.02 -10.44
CA LEU A 77 55.14 -8.69 -10.41
C LEU A 77 56.48 -8.68 -11.16
N GLU A 78 56.54 -7.80 -12.15
CA GLU A 78 57.73 -7.47 -12.93
C GLU A 78 58.47 -6.25 -12.31
N PRO A 79 59.75 -6.03 -12.64
CA PRO A 79 60.48 -4.85 -12.21
C PRO A 79 59.75 -3.51 -12.40
N VAL A 80 60.07 -2.56 -11.52
CA VAL A 80 59.49 -1.20 -11.43
C VAL A 80 58.02 -1.18 -10.97
N ARG A 81 57.49 -2.30 -10.44
CA ARG A 81 56.16 -2.33 -9.80
C ARG A 81 56.22 -1.99 -8.31
N LEU A 82 55.36 -1.06 -7.90
CA LEU A 82 54.97 -0.83 -6.51
C LEU A 82 54.03 -1.96 -6.04
N PHE A 83 54.22 -2.46 -4.83
CA PHE A 83 53.36 -3.44 -4.18
C PHE A 83 53.39 -3.31 -2.64
N GLY A 84 52.35 -3.83 -1.98
CA GLY A 84 52.20 -3.78 -0.51
C GLY A 84 51.68 -2.44 0.03
N GLU A 85 51.47 -1.43 -0.83
CA GLU A 85 50.87 -0.14 -0.49
C GLU A 85 49.43 -0.26 0.03
N GLN A 86 48.70 -1.29 -0.38
CA GLN A 86 47.29 -1.50 -0.05
C GLN A 86 46.98 -1.54 1.45
N SER A 87 47.90 -2.03 2.28
CA SER A 87 47.67 -2.07 3.73
C SER A 87 47.66 -0.69 4.39
N THR A 88 48.22 0.34 3.74
CA THR A 88 48.20 1.73 4.23
C THR A 88 46.85 2.43 4.00
N LEU A 89 45.93 1.82 3.25
CA LEU A 89 44.58 2.33 3.06
C LEU A 89 43.73 2.07 4.30
N ALA A 90 43.01 3.09 4.78
CA ALA A 90 42.25 3.05 6.04
C ALA A 90 41.30 1.84 6.15
N ARG A 91 40.67 1.44 5.04
CA ARG A 91 39.77 0.27 4.94
C ARG A 91 40.43 -1.07 5.30
N ASN A 92 41.73 -1.21 5.10
CA ASN A 92 42.46 -2.47 5.26
C ASN A 92 43.09 -2.61 6.65
N GLN A 93 42.92 -1.62 7.54
CA GLN A 93 43.35 -1.65 8.94
C GLN A 93 44.80 -2.15 9.13
N ASN A 94 45.73 -1.69 8.30
CA ASN A 94 47.15 -2.09 8.32
C ASN A 94 47.42 -3.58 8.03
N ARG A 95 46.44 -4.36 7.54
CA ARG A 95 46.63 -5.78 7.18
C ARG A 95 46.97 -5.99 5.71
N ARG A 96 47.80 -7.02 5.45
CA ARG A 96 48.16 -7.47 4.10
C ARG A 96 47.00 -8.24 3.47
N THR A 97 46.63 -7.85 2.24
CA THR A 97 45.50 -8.42 1.49
C THR A 97 45.84 -9.68 0.70
N ALA A 98 47.14 -10.01 0.58
CA ALA A 98 47.64 -11.17 -0.14
C ALA A 98 49.04 -11.54 0.38
N SER A 99 49.47 -12.78 0.11
CA SER A 99 50.85 -13.21 0.29
C SER A 99 51.69 -12.85 -0.93
N VAL A 100 52.98 -12.54 -0.75
CA VAL A 100 53.91 -12.22 -1.84
C VAL A 100 55.20 -12.98 -1.65
N THR A 101 55.54 -13.82 -2.63
CA THR A 101 56.67 -14.75 -2.59
C THR A 101 57.59 -14.55 -3.80
N THR A 102 58.90 -14.57 -3.58
CA THR A 102 59.88 -14.49 -4.66
C THR A 102 59.88 -15.76 -5.52
N LEU A 103 59.79 -15.63 -6.84
CA LEU A 103 59.97 -16.77 -7.76
C LEU A 103 61.47 -17.04 -8.01
N GLU A 104 62.27 -15.97 -8.06
CA GLU A 104 63.71 -16.00 -8.28
C GLU A 104 64.43 -14.99 -7.36
N PRO A 105 65.77 -15.02 -7.24
CA PRO A 105 66.51 -14.06 -6.43
C PRO A 105 66.18 -12.62 -6.85
N SER A 106 65.60 -11.85 -5.92
CA SER A 106 64.96 -10.57 -6.21
C SER A 106 65.53 -9.45 -5.34
N THR A 107 65.64 -8.26 -5.91
CA THR A 107 66.09 -7.04 -5.23
C THR A 107 64.94 -6.03 -5.17
N LEU A 108 64.71 -5.44 -4.00
CA LEU A 108 63.56 -4.59 -3.70
C LEU A 108 64.00 -3.28 -3.04
N LEU A 109 63.22 -2.22 -3.21
CA LEU A 109 63.27 -1.01 -2.38
C LEU A 109 62.08 -1.00 -1.42
N ARG A 110 62.34 -1.16 -0.12
CA ARG A 110 61.34 -0.94 0.93
C ARG A 110 61.20 0.56 1.19
N LEU A 111 59.97 1.05 1.08
CA LEU A 111 59.54 2.40 1.47
C LEU A 111 58.94 2.29 2.88
N THR A 112 59.44 3.07 3.82
CA THR A 112 58.95 3.03 5.21
C THR A 112 57.51 3.55 5.30
N GLY A 113 56.64 2.80 5.97
CA GLY A 113 55.22 3.09 6.03
C GLY A 113 54.87 4.49 6.53
N GLU A 114 55.60 5.03 7.51
CA GLU A 114 55.40 6.40 8.02
C GLU A 114 55.63 7.47 6.95
N ILE A 115 56.73 7.36 6.18
CA ILE A 115 57.09 8.34 5.16
C ILE A 115 56.17 8.19 3.94
N PHE A 116 55.89 6.95 3.55
CA PHE A 116 54.96 6.64 2.46
C PHE A 116 53.55 7.14 2.74
N ALA A 117 53.00 6.86 3.93
CA ALA A 117 51.71 7.39 4.37
C ALA A 117 51.70 8.93 4.49
N SER A 118 52.82 9.54 4.93
CA SER A 118 52.92 11.01 4.98
C SER A 118 52.89 11.67 3.60
N VAL A 119 53.47 11.03 2.58
CA VAL A 119 53.41 11.51 1.19
C VAL A 119 52.00 11.26 0.61
N MET A 120 51.43 10.07 0.82
CA MET A 120 50.04 9.74 0.46
C MET A 120 49.03 10.75 1.01
N HIS A 121 49.10 11.11 2.28
CA HIS A 121 48.16 12.07 2.89
C HIS A 121 48.31 13.52 2.38
N LYS A 122 49.44 13.88 1.76
CA LYS A 122 49.70 15.23 1.24
C LYS A 122 49.39 15.34 -0.25
N ASN A 123 49.58 14.25 -1.00
CA ASN A 123 49.40 14.22 -2.44
C ASN A 123 48.09 13.49 -2.81
N LEU A 124 47.02 14.28 -2.95
CA LEU A 124 45.67 13.81 -3.30
C LEU A 124 45.62 13.01 -4.61
N GLU A 125 46.50 13.30 -5.56
CA GLU A 125 46.55 12.61 -6.86
C GLU A 125 47.17 11.21 -6.71
N LEU A 126 48.28 11.08 -6.00
CA LEU A 126 48.86 9.78 -5.61
C LEU A 126 47.87 8.95 -4.79
N HIS A 127 47.20 9.56 -3.82
CA HIS A 127 46.19 8.88 -2.98
C HIS A 127 45.05 8.32 -3.84
N SER A 128 44.52 9.14 -4.75
CA SER A 128 43.46 8.75 -5.69
C SER A 128 43.92 7.65 -6.66
N GLU A 129 45.17 7.68 -7.11
CA GLU A 129 45.72 6.65 -8.00
C GLU A 129 45.87 5.30 -7.29
N ILE A 130 46.37 5.30 -6.05
CA ILE A 130 46.54 4.07 -5.26
C ILE A 130 45.21 3.51 -4.76
N ASP A 131 44.22 4.35 -4.43
CA ASP A 131 42.85 3.88 -4.15
C ASP A 131 42.20 3.29 -5.40
N ARG A 132 42.35 3.91 -6.58
CA ARG A 132 41.82 3.39 -7.85
C ARG A 132 42.43 2.04 -8.22
N ILE A 133 43.77 1.93 -8.14
CA ILE A 133 44.49 0.67 -8.39
C ILE A 133 44.11 -0.38 -7.34
N GLY A 134 43.97 0.01 -6.08
CA GLY A 134 43.56 -0.86 -4.98
C GLY A 134 42.14 -1.41 -5.13
N ASN A 135 41.21 -0.56 -5.58
CA ASN A 135 39.85 -0.98 -5.93
C ASN A 135 39.88 -2.05 -7.04
N PHE A 136 40.59 -1.76 -8.13
CA PHE A 136 40.73 -2.66 -9.28
C PHE A 136 41.42 -3.99 -8.91
N GLN A 137 42.44 -3.97 -8.04
CA GLN A 137 43.09 -5.19 -7.55
C GLN A 137 42.17 -6.00 -6.62
N ALA A 138 41.47 -5.35 -5.67
CA ALA A 138 40.52 -6.05 -4.81
C ALA A 138 39.32 -6.63 -5.58
N GLU A 139 38.96 -6.00 -6.69
CA GLU A 139 37.98 -6.50 -7.67
C GLU A 139 38.52 -7.76 -8.38
N ALA A 140 39.67 -7.66 -9.05
CA ALA A 140 40.32 -8.78 -9.75
C ALA A 140 40.63 -9.98 -8.81
N ASN A 141 41.03 -9.72 -7.57
CA ASN A 141 41.33 -10.79 -6.61
C ASN A 141 40.07 -11.55 -6.19
N ARG A 142 38.95 -10.86 -5.93
CA ARG A 142 37.67 -11.51 -5.64
C ARG A 142 37.19 -12.34 -6.82
N PHE A 143 37.38 -11.86 -8.05
CA PHE A 143 37.14 -12.65 -9.25
C PHE A 143 37.95 -13.94 -9.28
N LEU A 144 39.27 -13.86 -9.12
CA LEU A 144 40.16 -15.03 -9.15
C LEU A 144 39.92 -16.02 -7.99
N ALA A 145 39.51 -15.53 -6.81
CA ALA A 145 39.19 -16.36 -5.64
C ALA A 145 37.80 -17.04 -5.68
N SER A 146 36.96 -16.74 -6.69
CA SER A 146 35.61 -17.27 -6.80
C SER A 146 35.60 -18.80 -7.01
N PRO A 147 34.79 -19.58 -6.25
CA PRO A 147 34.67 -21.03 -6.44
C PRO A 147 34.27 -21.43 -7.87
N ILE A 148 33.45 -20.62 -8.54
CA ILE A 148 33.05 -20.85 -9.94
C ILE A 148 34.23 -20.59 -10.89
N VAL A 149 35.06 -19.58 -10.66
CA VAL A 149 36.26 -19.31 -11.47
C VAL A 149 37.29 -20.41 -11.30
N ALA A 150 37.50 -20.91 -10.08
CA ALA A 150 38.35 -22.06 -9.82
C ALA A 150 37.88 -23.30 -10.61
N ALA A 151 36.58 -23.64 -10.53
CA ALA A 151 36.01 -24.78 -11.26
C ALA A 151 36.13 -24.65 -12.79
N ILE A 152 35.84 -23.46 -13.35
CA ILE A 152 35.94 -23.20 -14.81
C ILE A 152 37.41 -23.28 -15.28
N SER A 153 38.35 -22.76 -14.49
CA SER A 153 39.78 -22.68 -14.86
C SER A 153 40.44 -24.05 -15.04
N HIS A 154 39.88 -25.11 -14.48
CA HIS A 154 40.39 -26.48 -14.61
C HIS A 154 39.86 -27.25 -15.83
N GLN A 155 38.88 -26.72 -16.57
CA GLN A 155 38.14 -27.49 -17.58
C GLN A 155 38.09 -26.85 -18.99
N ASP A 156 38.83 -25.76 -19.22
CA ASP A 156 38.88 -25.03 -20.51
C ASP A 156 37.50 -24.51 -20.99
N ILE A 157 36.62 -24.23 -20.01
CA ILE A 157 35.21 -23.91 -20.23
C ILE A 157 34.96 -22.45 -20.64
N PHE A 158 35.93 -21.54 -20.43
CA PHE A 158 35.81 -20.12 -20.76
C PHE A 158 35.39 -19.83 -22.20
N ALA A 159 35.76 -20.69 -23.17
CA ALA A 159 35.37 -20.55 -24.58
C ALA A 159 33.87 -20.79 -24.85
N GLN A 160 33.11 -21.29 -23.87
CA GLN A 160 31.67 -21.56 -23.96
C GLN A 160 30.83 -20.56 -23.14
N CYS A 161 31.49 -19.61 -22.47
CA CYS A 161 30.84 -18.52 -21.73
C CYS A 161 30.84 -17.23 -22.56
N GLU A 162 29.80 -16.41 -22.42
CA GLU A 162 29.70 -15.12 -23.09
C GLU A 162 30.15 -13.99 -22.14
N ARG A 163 31.02 -13.09 -22.60
CA ARG A 163 31.38 -11.87 -21.87
C ARG A 163 30.43 -10.76 -22.28
N LEU A 164 29.71 -10.19 -21.31
CA LEU A 164 28.81 -9.06 -21.50
C LEU A 164 29.46 -7.79 -20.91
N GLU A 165 29.32 -6.67 -21.62
CA GLU A 165 29.68 -5.34 -21.14
C GLU A 165 28.40 -4.50 -21.13
N LEU A 166 27.97 -4.09 -19.95
CA LEU A 166 26.68 -3.45 -19.70
C LEU A 166 26.90 -2.13 -18.96
N THR A 167 26.23 -1.06 -19.36
CA THR A 167 26.28 0.23 -18.66
C THR A 167 25.49 0.18 -17.35
N ALA A 168 25.70 1.14 -16.45
CA ALA A 168 24.86 1.32 -15.25
C ALA A 168 23.35 1.42 -15.58
N ASN A 169 22.50 1.01 -14.64
CA ASN A 169 21.03 0.94 -14.73
C ASN A 169 20.51 0.05 -15.89
N THR A 170 21.25 -1.01 -16.22
CA THR A 170 20.86 -2.03 -17.20
C THR A 170 20.26 -3.23 -16.48
N SER A 171 18.98 -3.49 -16.70
CA SER A 171 18.30 -4.72 -16.26
C SER A 171 18.88 -5.93 -16.99
N ILE A 172 19.54 -6.83 -16.25
CA ILE A 172 20.14 -8.08 -16.75
C ILE A 172 19.06 -9.17 -16.91
N PHE A 173 18.15 -9.25 -15.93
CA PHE A 173 16.90 -10.01 -15.98
C PHE A 173 15.92 -9.46 -14.94
N LYS A 174 14.63 -9.68 -15.13
CA LYS A 174 13.56 -9.27 -14.20
C LYS A 174 13.03 -10.43 -13.38
N GLN A 175 12.43 -10.13 -12.23
CA GLN A 175 11.64 -11.08 -11.46
C GLN A 175 10.51 -11.62 -12.36
N GLY A 176 10.44 -12.95 -12.51
CA GLY A 176 9.52 -13.62 -13.42
C GLY A 176 10.04 -13.95 -14.82
N ASP A 177 11.27 -13.58 -15.20
CA ASP A 177 11.89 -14.05 -16.44
C ASP A 177 12.28 -15.54 -16.36
N GLU A 178 12.56 -16.22 -17.48
CA GLU A 178 13.09 -17.60 -17.45
C GLU A 178 14.56 -17.67 -16.99
N GLY A 179 14.88 -18.70 -16.20
CA GLY A 179 16.13 -18.91 -15.48
C GLY A 179 17.27 -19.60 -16.26
N ASN A 180 17.43 -19.29 -17.56
CA ASN A 180 18.26 -20.07 -18.48
C ASN A 180 19.79 -19.83 -18.42
N ASP A 181 20.25 -18.92 -17.55
CA ASP A 181 21.67 -18.52 -17.42
C ASP A 181 22.06 -18.24 -15.96
N VAL A 182 23.34 -18.43 -15.63
CA VAL A 182 23.97 -17.94 -14.39
C VAL A 182 25.01 -16.89 -14.76
N PHE A 183 25.10 -15.82 -13.97
CA PHE A 183 26.01 -14.71 -14.23
C PHE A 183 27.05 -14.62 -13.13
N LEU A 184 28.29 -14.30 -13.50
CA LEU A 184 29.39 -14.02 -12.60
C LEU A 184 29.90 -12.61 -12.89
N VAL A 185 30.01 -11.76 -11.87
CA VAL A 185 30.52 -10.40 -12.05
C VAL A 185 32.05 -10.44 -12.20
N ILE A 186 32.57 -9.96 -13.34
CA ILE A 186 34.01 -9.76 -13.58
C ILE A 186 34.43 -8.38 -13.04
N SER A 187 33.66 -7.35 -13.36
CA SER A 187 33.84 -6.00 -12.83
C SER A 187 32.49 -5.30 -12.70
N GLY A 188 32.43 -4.25 -11.89
CA GLY A 188 31.23 -3.49 -11.59
C GLY A 188 30.38 -4.11 -10.48
N GLN A 189 29.12 -3.68 -10.41
CA GLN A 189 28.19 -3.95 -9.32
C GLN A 189 26.77 -4.19 -9.83
N VAL A 190 26.06 -5.18 -9.26
CA VAL A 190 24.71 -5.56 -9.66
C VAL A 190 23.78 -5.55 -8.43
N ASN A 191 22.69 -4.81 -8.52
CA ASN A 191 21.60 -4.83 -7.55
C ASN A 191 20.64 -5.97 -7.80
N ILE A 192 20.27 -6.66 -6.73
CA ILE A 192 19.18 -7.62 -6.73
C ILE A 192 17.99 -6.97 -6.03
N ILE A 193 16.86 -6.86 -6.73
CA ILE A 193 15.67 -6.11 -6.31
C ILE A 193 14.48 -7.07 -6.33
N ARG A 194 13.76 -7.18 -5.21
CA ARG A 194 12.48 -7.89 -5.15
C ARG A 194 11.36 -6.89 -5.23
N GLN A 195 10.34 -7.23 -6.00
CA GLN A 195 9.04 -6.59 -5.86
C GLN A 195 8.26 -7.29 -4.74
N VAL A 196 7.90 -6.55 -3.69
CA VAL A 196 7.04 -7.01 -2.59
C VAL A 196 5.86 -6.05 -2.50
N GLY A 197 4.71 -6.45 -3.05
CA GLY A 197 3.59 -5.52 -3.27
C GLY A 197 3.95 -4.47 -4.34
N GLN A 198 3.83 -3.19 -4.02
CA GLN A 198 4.24 -2.07 -4.89
C GLN A 198 5.62 -1.48 -4.53
N THR A 199 6.27 -1.95 -3.45
CA THR A 199 7.61 -1.47 -3.10
C THR A 199 8.69 -2.38 -3.70
N HIS A 200 9.70 -1.74 -4.30
CA HIS A 200 10.92 -2.38 -4.74
C HIS A 200 11.92 -2.42 -3.57
N LYS A 201 12.11 -3.59 -2.95
CA LYS A 201 13.09 -3.79 -1.88
C LYS A 201 14.41 -4.27 -2.50
N LYS A 202 15.47 -3.47 -2.38
CA LYS A 202 16.86 -3.89 -2.69
C LYS A 202 17.23 -5.03 -1.71
N ILE A 203 17.30 -6.25 -2.23
CA ILE A 203 17.59 -7.49 -1.49
C ILE A 203 19.08 -7.56 -1.12
N GLY A 204 19.91 -7.07 -2.02
CA GLY A 204 21.34 -7.20 -1.93
C GLY A 204 22.03 -6.59 -3.13
N HIS A 205 23.36 -6.67 -3.09
CA HIS A 205 24.25 -6.04 -4.05
C HIS A 205 25.44 -6.96 -4.27
N ILE A 206 25.61 -7.40 -5.51
CA ILE A 206 26.57 -8.41 -5.95
C ILE A 206 27.73 -7.70 -6.62
N GLN A 207 28.94 -7.96 -6.15
CA GLN A 207 30.17 -7.35 -6.65
C GLN A 207 31.01 -8.37 -7.42
N SER A 208 32.09 -7.92 -8.06
CA SER A 208 33.06 -8.79 -8.72
C SER A 208 33.47 -10.00 -7.86
N GLY A 209 33.52 -11.17 -8.51
CA GLY A 209 33.81 -12.47 -7.91
C GLY A 209 32.60 -13.26 -7.40
N TYR A 210 31.44 -12.62 -7.25
CA TYR A 210 30.20 -13.28 -6.86
C TYR A 210 29.31 -13.57 -8.07
N SER A 211 28.57 -14.68 -7.99
CA SER A 211 27.56 -15.05 -8.97
C SER A 211 26.16 -14.63 -8.55
N PHE A 212 25.26 -14.55 -9.52
CA PHE A 212 23.83 -14.38 -9.31
C PHE A 212 23.04 -15.10 -10.42
N GLY A 213 21.79 -15.45 -10.11
CA GLY A 213 20.92 -16.21 -11.02
C GLY A 213 21.08 -17.73 -10.95
N GLU A 214 21.89 -18.25 -10.02
CA GLU A 214 21.99 -19.69 -9.72
C GLU A 214 20.67 -20.27 -9.16
N ILE A 215 19.84 -19.44 -8.54
CA ILE A 215 18.58 -19.81 -7.86
C ILE A 215 17.35 -19.55 -8.75
N ALA A 216 17.37 -20.06 -9.99
CA ALA A 216 16.12 -20.37 -10.68
C ALA A 216 15.49 -21.56 -9.94
N GLY A 217 14.66 -21.26 -8.93
CA GLY A 217 14.30 -22.15 -7.83
C GLY A 217 12.83 -22.58 -7.86
N ASP A 218 12.64 -23.85 -8.19
CA ASP A 218 11.46 -24.70 -8.05
C ASP A 218 10.18 -24.40 -8.86
N ALA A 219 9.46 -25.49 -9.16
CA ALA A 219 8.38 -25.64 -10.14
C ALA A 219 8.78 -25.37 -11.62
N ASP A 220 8.87 -24.11 -12.05
CA ASP A 220 8.84 -23.74 -13.48
C ASP A 220 10.13 -23.09 -14.02
N GLY A 221 11.14 -22.86 -13.16
CA GLY A 221 12.45 -22.35 -13.59
C GLY A 221 12.55 -20.83 -13.80
N MET A 222 11.64 -20.05 -13.21
CA MET A 222 11.62 -18.58 -13.31
C MET A 222 12.58 -17.86 -12.34
N ARG A 223 12.90 -16.59 -12.61
CA ARG A 223 13.71 -15.70 -11.76
C ARG A 223 12.94 -15.19 -10.54
N SER A 224 13.53 -15.32 -9.36
CA SER A 224 12.92 -14.93 -8.08
C SER A 224 13.06 -13.43 -7.72
N ALA A 225 13.89 -12.69 -8.45
CA ALA A 225 14.17 -11.26 -8.27
C ALA A 225 14.66 -10.63 -9.59
N THR A 226 14.63 -9.30 -9.67
CA THR A 226 15.25 -8.51 -10.75
C THR A 226 16.72 -8.30 -10.46
N ALA A 227 17.59 -8.40 -11.46
CA ALA A 227 19.00 -8.05 -11.40
C ALA A 227 19.28 -6.87 -12.33
N GLU A 228 19.85 -5.79 -11.80
CA GLU A 228 20.13 -4.55 -12.51
C GLU A 228 21.53 -4.03 -12.19
N THR A 229 22.31 -3.56 -13.16
CA THR A 229 23.64 -3.00 -12.92
C THR A 229 23.56 -1.68 -12.14
N GLU A 230 24.31 -1.52 -11.04
CA GLU A 230 24.43 -0.24 -10.33
C GLU A 230 25.52 0.65 -10.95
N THR A 231 26.55 0.02 -11.52
CA THR A 231 27.68 0.67 -12.21
C THR A 231 27.91 0.00 -13.56
N ASP A 232 28.83 0.52 -14.37
CA ASP A 232 29.24 -0.16 -15.59
C ASP A 232 29.87 -1.53 -15.24
N CYS A 233 29.30 -2.60 -15.80
CA CYS A 233 29.60 -3.98 -15.44
C CYS A 233 30.21 -4.77 -16.59
N THR A 234 31.27 -5.53 -16.28
CA THR A 234 31.67 -6.67 -17.10
C THR A 234 31.14 -7.94 -16.44
N LEU A 235 30.33 -8.72 -17.13
CA LEU A 235 29.79 -9.99 -16.62
C LEU A 235 30.26 -11.18 -17.47
N LEU A 236 30.42 -12.34 -16.84
CA LEU A 236 30.52 -13.62 -17.52
C LEU A 236 29.17 -14.34 -17.42
N ARG A 237 28.50 -14.52 -18.55
CA ARG A 237 27.27 -15.31 -18.69
C ARG A 237 27.64 -16.77 -18.93
N ILE A 238 27.12 -17.64 -18.07
CA ILE A 238 27.33 -19.09 -18.06
C ILE A 238 25.98 -19.76 -18.36
N PRO A 239 25.79 -20.40 -19.52
CA PRO A 239 24.55 -21.10 -19.86
C PRO A 239 24.16 -22.15 -18.80
N ARG A 240 22.87 -22.26 -18.44
CA ARG A 240 22.41 -23.17 -17.35
C ARG A 240 22.81 -24.63 -17.55
N ALA A 241 22.83 -25.12 -18.79
CA ALA A 241 23.28 -26.48 -19.12
C ALA A 241 24.78 -26.70 -18.82
N LEU A 242 25.61 -25.69 -19.06
CA LEU A 242 27.04 -25.70 -18.76
C LEU A 242 27.26 -25.62 -17.24
N PHE A 243 26.53 -24.74 -16.56
CA PHE A 243 26.54 -24.64 -15.09
C PHE A 243 26.12 -25.96 -14.42
N THR A 244 25.07 -26.62 -14.93
CA THR A 244 24.63 -27.94 -14.44
C THR A 244 25.69 -29.03 -14.67
N THR A 245 26.50 -28.89 -15.71
CA THR A 245 27.62 -29.81 -15.98
C THR A 245 28.78 -29.57 -15.02
N LEU A 246 29.10 -28.30 -14.71
CA LEU A 246 30.06 -27.93 -13.67
C LEU A 246 29.67 -28.50 -12.29
N LEU A 247 28.42 -28.33 -11.85
CA LEU A 247 27.93 -28.88 -10.57
C LEU A 247 28.00 -30.41 -10.51
N LYS A 248 27.85 -31.11 -11.64
CA LYS A 248 28.00 -32.58 -11.69
C LYS A 248 29.48 -33.02 -11.68
N ALA A 249 30.39 -32.18 -12.14
CA ALA A 249 31.81 -32.45 -12.19
C ALA A 249 32.54 -32.07 -10.88
N ASP A 250 32.02 -31.11 -10.13
CA ASP A 250 32.58 -30.62 -8.87
C ASP A 250 31.54 -30.73 -7.72
N PRO A 251 31.62 -31.80 -6.90
CA PRO A 251 30.71 -32.01 -5.77
C PRO A 251 30.80 -30.91 -4.69
N ALA A 252 31.96 -30.28 -4.51
CA ALA A 252 32.13 -29.22 -3.51
C ALA A 252 31.43 -27.92 -3.97
N LEU A 253 31.47 -27.63 -5.27
CA LEU A 253 30.68 -26.55 -5.87
C LEU A 253 29.17 -26.85 -5.76
N ALA A 254 28.75 -28.10 -5.94
CA ALA A 254 27.34 -28.49 -5.79
C ALA A 254 26.82 -28.33 -4.35
N GLU A 255 27.60 -28.74 -3.35
CA GLU A 255 27.28 -28.55 -1.93
C GLU A 255 27.17 -27.05 -1.59
N PHE A 256 28.15 -26.25 -2.03
CA PHE A 256 28.18 -24.80 -1.83
C PHE A 256 26.94 -24.10 -2.41
N ILE A 257 26.57 -24.38 -3.66
CA ILE A 257 25.40 -23.79 -4.32
C ILE A 257 24.09 -24.29 -3.69
N GLY A 258 24.02 -25.56 -3.31
CA GLY A 258 22.85 -26.15 -2.66
C GLY A 258 22.49 -25.45 -1.34
N VAL A 259 23.49 -25.06 -0.53
CA VAL A 259 23.22 -24.41 0.75
C VAL A 259 23.10 -22.89 0.65
N LEU A 260 23.77 -22.23 -0.31
CA LEU A 260 23.45 -20.86 -0.72
C LEU A 260 21.93 -20.71 -0.94
N SER A 261 21.33 -21.60 -1.76
CA SER A 261 19.90 -21.61 -2.05
C SER A 261 19.03 -21.68 -0.79
N SER A 262 19.38 -22.54 0.18
CA SER A 262 18.67 -22.66 1.46
C SER A 262 18.76 -21.38 2.31
N ILE A 263 19.92 -20.72 2.34
CA ILE A 263 20.12 -19.50 3.12
C ILE A 263 19.33 -18.32 2.52
N TYR A 264 19.28 -18.19 1.20
CA TYR A 264 18.50 -17.12 0.56
C TYR A 264 16.99 -17.25 0.80
N ALA A 265 16.47 -18.46 0.91
CA ALA A 265 15.07 -18.70 1.32
C ALA A 265 14.81 -18.25 2.77
N LEU A 266 15.83 -18.34 3.64
CA LEU A 266 15.77 -17.97 5.06
C LEU A 266 16.05 -16.48 5.34
N ALA A 267 16.65 -15.72 4.42
CA ALA A 267 17.23 -14.42 4.76
C ALA A 267 16.28 -13.20 4.71
N GLY A 268 15.00 -13.34 4.34
CA GLY A 268 14.04 -12.22 4.22
C GLY A 268 14.44 -11.10 3.22
N GLY A 269 15.52 -11.32 2.48
CA GLY A 269 16.15 -10.33 1.61
C GLY A 269 17.12 -9.36 2.29
N VAL A 270 17.89 -9.80 3.29
CA VAL A 270 19.11 -9.12 3.75
C VAL A 270 20.27 -10.12 3.74
N MET A 271 21.29 -9.89 2.91
CA MET A 271 22.52 -10.69 2.90
C MET A 271 23.76 -9.82 3.07
N SER A 272 24.66 -10.25 3.95
CA SER A 272 26.04 -9.78 4.07
C SER A 272 26.93 -10.95 4.50
N THR A 273 28.16 -10.98 3.95
CA THR A 273 29.24 -11.97 4.18
C THR A 273 28.85 -13.34 4.75
N GLN A 274 28.79 -14.35 3.87
CA GLN A 274 28.64 -15.76 4.24
C GLN A 274 30.01 -16.45 4.32
N ASN A 275 30.20 -17.32 5.31
CA ASN A 275 31.36 -18.18 5.43
C ASN A 275 30.92 -19.61 5.81
N VAL A 276 31.53 -20.62 5.17
CA VAL A 276 31.37 -22.03 5.54
C VAL A 276 32.47 -22.40 6.52
N THR A 277 32.12 -23.02 7.65
CA THR A 277 33.09 -23.53 8.62
C THR A 277 32.89 -25.03 8.83
N GLN A 278 33.98 -25.79 8.78
CA GLN A 278 33.97 -27.21 9.13
C GLN A 278 34.05 -27.36 10.65
N VAL A 279 33.03 -27.97 11.25
CA VAL A 279 32.96 -28.30 12.69
C VAL A 279 32.71 -29.79 12.83
N ASP A 280 33.64 -30.51 13.47
CA ASP A 280 33.66 -31.99 13.55
C ASP A 280 33.55 -32.72 12.19
N GLY A 281 33.99 -32.08 11.10
CA GLY A 281 33.87 -32.61 9.73
C GLY A 281 32.48 -32.45 9.10
N ARG A 282 31.60 -31.64 9.71
CA ARG A 282 30.30 -31.23 9.18
C ARG A 282 30.36 -29.78 8.70
N SER A 283 29.72 -29.52 7.57
CA SER A 283 29.58 -28.18 6.99
C SER A 283 28.54 -27.37 7.78
N ILE A 284 29.00 -26.44 8.62
CA ILE A 284 28.14 -25.46 9.28
C ILE A 284 28.21 -24.13 8.52
N PHE A 285 27.04 -23.57 8.25
CA PHE A 285 26.89 -22.39 7.40
C PHE A 285 26.58 -21.17 8.26
N ASN A 286 27.48 -20.19 8.24
CA ASN A 286 27.36 -18.97 9.01
C ASN A 286 26.99 -17.79 8.10
N SER A 287 25.91 -17.11 8.46
CA SER A 287 25.42 -15.90 7.81
C SER A 287 25.55 -14.72 8.77
N THR A 288 26.11 -13.61 8.31
CA THR A 288 26.25 -12.40 9.13
C THR A 288 25.23 -11.35 8.68
N PHE A 289 24.18 -11.15 9.45
CA PHE A 289 23.17 -10.13 9.18
C PHE A 289 23.64 -8.78 9.72
N HIS A 290 23.99 -7.86 8.83
CA HIS A 290 24.22 -6.46 9.18
C HIS A 290 22.88 -5.73 9.26
N LEU A 291 22.47 -5.34 10.46
CA LEU A 291 21.17 -4.71 10.67
C LEU A 291 21.23 -3.18 10.47
N PRO A 292 20.10 -2.51 10.16
CA PRO A 292 20.06 -1.05 10.00
C PRO A 292 20.54 -0.26 11.23
N THR A 293 20.50 -0.87 12.42
CA THR A 293 20.99 -0.30 13.69
C THR A 293 22.52 -0.32 13.82
N GLY A 294 23.25 -0.89 12.85
CA GLY A 294 24.70 -1.11 12.91
C GLY A 294 25.11 -2.33 13.75
N GLN A 295 24.16 -3.06 14.33
CA GLN A 295 24.41 -4.30 15.04
C GLN A 295 24.58 -5.49 14.08
N LEU A 296 25.30 -6.51 14.54
CA LEU A 296 25.50 -7.77 13.82
C LEU A 296 24.71 -8.90 14.50
N ALA A 297 23.96 -9.66 13.71
CA ALA A 297 23.43 -10.96 14.11
C ALA A 297 24.09 -12.08 13.30
N ILE A 298 24.35 -13.21 13.95
CA ILE A 298 24.99 -14.38 13.37
C ILE A 298 23.95 -15.50 13.33
N GLY A 299 23.66 -15.98 12.13
CA GLY A 299 22.84 -17.17 11.90
C GLY A 299 23.73 -18.38 11.59
N SER A 300 23.52 -19.47 12.30
CA SER A 300 24.16 -20.77 12.05
C SER A 300 23.10 -21.81 11.68
N LEU A 301 23.28 -22.45 10.52
CA LEU A 301 22.42 -23.53 10.03
C LEU A 301 23.19 -24.86 10.06
N ASP A 302 22.62 -25.88 10.70
CA ASP A 302 23.03 -27.29 10.59
C ASP A 302 21.97 -28.06 9.78
N PRO A 303 22.24 -28.36 8.49
CA PRO A 303 21.30 -29.07 7.63
C PRO A 303 21.04 -30.52 8.05
N GLU A 304 21.98 -31.17 8.74
CA GLU A 304 21.85 -32.57 9.15
C GLU A 304 20.88 -32.73 10.33
N HIS A 305 20.93 -31.79 11.28
CA HIS A 305 20.05 -31.78 12.47
C HIS A 305 18.75 -31.01 12.27
N GLN A 306 18.55 -30.36 11.11
CA GLN A 306 17.45 -29.42 10.88
C GLN A 306 17.33 -28.37 11.99
N SER A 307 18.48 -27.89 12.48
CA SER A 307 18.54 -26.86 13.51
C SER A 307 19.02 -25.54 12.94
N TYR A 308 18.40 -24.46 13.43
CA TYR A 308 18.71 -23.10 13.01
C TYR A 308 18.75 -22.18 14.22
N LEU A 309 19.90 -21.55 14.43
CA LEU A 309 20.15 -20.62 15.52
C LEU A 309 20.50 -19.24 14.95
N VAL A 310 19.83 -18.19 15.43
CA VAL A 310 20.21 -16.79 15.21
C VAL A 310 20.37 -16.10 16.55
N GLN A 311 21.46 -15.36 16.72
CA GLN A 311 21.75 -14.56 17.91
C GLN A 311 22.59 -13.32 17.55
N PHE A 312 22.52 -12.27 18.36
CA PHE A 312 23.41 -11.11 18.18
C PHE A 312 24.85 -11.43 18.56
N ALA A 313 25.81 -10.89 17.81
CA ALA A 313 27.24 -11.15 18.01
C ALA A 313 27.75 -10.66 19.38
N ASP A 314 27.24 -9.51 19.83
CA ASP A 314 27.57 -8.85 21.10
C ASP A 314 26.33 -8.76 22.02
N GLU A 315 25.56 -9.84 22.16
CA GLU A 315 24.42 -9.83 23.08
C GLU A 315 24.86 -9.85 24.55
N GLN A 316 24.37 -8.88 25.33
CA GLN A 316 24.69 -8.69 26.75
C GLN A 316 23.45 -8.57 27.63
N GLN A 317 22.25 -8.57 27.04
CA GLN A 317 20.98 -8.47 27.76
C GLN A 317 20.49 -9.85 28.20
N THR A 318 19.80 -9.92 29.34
CA THR A 318 19.03 -11.12 29.71
C THR A 318 17.77 -11.15 28.85
N LEU A 319 17.48 -12.31 28.26
CA LEU A 319 16.31 -12.50 27.39
C LEU A 319 15.20 -13.28 28.11
N GLU A 320 13.95 -12.88 27.88
CA GLU A 320 12.76 -13.67 28.18
C GLU A 320 12.51 -14.67 27.03
N THR A 321 12.40 -15.96 27.35
CA THR A 321 12.20 -17.00 26.32
C THR A 321 10.73 -17.37 26.19
N LEU A 322 10.17 -17.15 24.99
CA LEU A 322 8.91 -17.76 24.58
C LEU A 322 9.18 -19.12 23.94
N THR A 323 8.48 -20.16 24.39
CA THR A 323 8.64 -21.53 23.87
C THR A 323 7.34 -22.07 23.28
N TYR A 324 7.41 -22.67 22.09
CA TYR A 324 6.31 -23.45 21.50
C TYR A 324 6.81 -24.84 21.09
N GLU A 325 6.06 -25.88 21.45
CA GLU A 325 6.38 -27.27 21.11
C GLU A 325 5.17 -28.02 20.54
N LYS A 326 5.36 -28.72 19.42
CA LYS A 326 4.33 -29.56 18.81
C LYS A 326 4.94 -30.71 18.01
N GLY A 327 5.01 -31.89 18.63
CA GLY A 327 5.59 -33.08 17.99
C GLY A 327 7.10 -32.93 17.86
N PRO A 328 7.70 -33.06 16.65
CA PRO A 328 9.13 -32.89 16.45
C PRO A 328 9.59 -31.42 16.35
N LEU A 329 8.64 -30.46 16.36
CA LEU A 329 8.93 -29.04 16.27
C LEU A 329 9.07 -28.44 17.68
N SER A 330 10.24 -27.85 17.97
CA SER A 330 10.49 -27.01 19.14
C SER A 330 11.05 -25.66 18.67
N ILE A 331 10.49 -24.57 19.19
CA ILE A 331 10.86 -23.20 18.85
C ILE A 331 11.05 -22.40 20.14
N GLN A 332 12.16 -21.66 20.22
CA GLN A 332 12.42 -20.69 21.28
C GLN A 332 12.73 -19.32 20.67
N LEU A 333 12.02 -18.29 21.14
CA LEU A 333 12.25 -16.89 20.78
C LEU A 333 12.72 -16.15 22.03
N GLY A 334 13.94 -15.62 22.02
CA GLY A 334 14.46 -14.78 23.10
C GLY A 334 14.13 -13.31 22.84
N LEU A 335 13.35 -12.71 23.74
CA LEU A 335 12.95 -11.30 23.72
C LEU A 335 13.74 -10.49 24.74
N ASN A 336 14.04 -9.23 24.45
CA ASN A 336 14.55 -8.31 25.47
C ASN A 336 13.42 -7.53 26.19
N GLU A 337 13.77 -6.64 27.12
CA GLU A 337 12.82 -5.80 27.88
C GLU A 337 11.87 -4.95 26.98
N ALA A 338 12.25 -4.70 25.73
CA ALA A 338 11.43 -3.99 24.73
C ALA A 338 10.58 -4.95 23.85
N ASN A 339 10.49 -6.23 24.22
CA ASN A 339 9.84 -7.31 23.48
C ASN A 339 10.41 -7.55 22.06
N MET A 340 11.61 -7.07 21.73
CA MET A 340 12.22 -7.30 20.41
C MET A 340 12.90 -8.66 20.38
N ILE A 341 12.78 -9.39 19.26
CA ILE A 341 13.44 -10.69 19.09
C ILE A 341 14.96 -10.47 18.96
N ARG A 342 15.71 -11.10 19.89
CA ARG A 342 17.18 -11.08 19.97
C ARG A 342 17.80 -12.47 19.74
N SER A 343 17.04 -13.54 19.95
CA SER A 343 17.45 -14.88 19.53
C SER A 343 16.29 -15.69 18.95
N ILE A 344 16.63 -16.60 18.04
CA ILE A 344 15.72 -17.56 17.41
C ILE A 344 16.45 -18.90 17.43
N ASP A 345 15.92 -19.89 18.13
CA ASP A 345 16.36 -21.28 18.11
C ASP A 345 15.19 -22.16 17.64
N VAL A 346 15.41 -22.93 16.57
CA VAL A 346 14.41 -23.80 15.96
C VAL A 346 15.00 -25.18 15.74
N GLN A 347 14.26 -26.20 16.16
CA GLN A 347 14.52 -27.60 15.83
C GLN A 347 13.34 -28.13 15.02
N GLY A 348 13.61 -28.56 13.78
CA GLY A 348 12.61 -29.03 12.83
C GLY A 348 12.02 -27.92 11.93
N ALA A 349 11.08 -28.30 11.07
CA ALA A 349 10.53 -27.39 10.06
C ALA A 349 9.46 -26.44 10.63
N TRP A 350 9.74 -25.12 10.60
CA TRP A 350 8.81 -24.07 11.02
C TRP A 350 8.47 -23.10 9.89
N ASN A 351 7.20 -23.08 9.47
CA ASN A 351 6.73 -22.22 8.38
C ASN A 351 6.86 -20.71 8.67
N ASP A 352 6.85 -20.31 9.94
CA ASP A 352 6.88 -18.91 10.35
C ASP A 352 8.28 -18.41 10.75
N LEU A 353 9.32 -19.24 10.56
CA LEU A 353 10.73 -18.84 10.76
C LEU A 353 11.11 -17.57 9.98
N PRO A 354 10.76 -17.40 8.68
CA PRO A 354 11.02 -16.14 7.97
C PRO A 354 10.37 -14.91 8.61
N LYS A 355 9.25 -15.08 9.31
CA LYS A 355 8.58 -13.99 10.04
C LYS A 355 9.35 -13.62 11.31
N ALA A 356 9.80 -14.60 12.08
CA ALA A 356 10.64 -14.38 13.26
C ALA A 356 11.93 -13.66 12.89
N GLN A 357 12.58 -14.09 11.80
CA GLN A 357 13.78 -13.46 11.28
C GLN A 357 13.51 -12.04 10.79
N GLN A 358 12.35 -11.77 10.19
CA GLN A 358 11.97 -10.40 9.84
C GLN A 358 11.77 -9.50 11.06
N PHE A 359 11.09 -9.96 12.12
CA PHE A 359 11.00 -9.21 13.39
C PHE A 359 12.38 -8.89 13.99
N LEU A 360 13.32 -9.85 13.92
CA LEU A 360 14.72 -9.66 14.33
C LEU A 360 15.46 -8.66 13.43
N ILE A 361 15.33 -8.75 12.10
CA ILE A 361 16.03 -7.88 11.14
C ILE A 361 15.51 -6.44 11.22
N ASP A 362 14.19 -6.26 11.24
CA ASP A 362 13.51 -4.97 11.28
C ASP A 362 13.57 -4.34 12.70
N GLN A 363 14.11 -5.05 13.70
CA GLN A 363 14.19 -4.65 15.12
C GLN A 363 12.84 -4.13 15.65
N SER A 364 11.78 -4.91 15.42
CA SER A 364 10.42 -4.57 15.83
C SER A 364 9.98 -5.36 17.07
N SER A 365 9.19 -4.72 17.93
CA SER A 365 8.67 -5.33 19.16
C SER A 365 7.58 -6.36 18.85
N LEU A 366 7.73 -7.57 19.40
CA LEU A 366 6.71 -8.61 19.36
C LEU A 366 5.61 -8.27 20.39
N SER A 367 4.57 -7.59 19.92
CA SER A 367 3.44 -7.14 20.76
C SER A 367 2.76 -8.30 21.53
N PRO A 368 2.26 -8.08 22.77
CA PRO A 368 1.63 -9.10 23.61
C PRO A 368 0.73 -10.11 22.89
N TRP A 369 -0.24 -9.66 22.08
CA TRP A 369 -1.15 -10.58 21.36
C TRP A 369 -0.45 -11.50 20.33
N ARG A 370 0.74 -11.13 19.84
CA ARG A 370 1.57 -11.99 18.97
C ARG A 370 2.33 -13.02 19.77
N GLN A 371 2.77 -12.67 20.98
CA GLN A 371 3.32 -13.63 21.94
C GLN A 371 2.24 -14.65 22.32
N GLU A 372 1.02 -14.19 22.61
CA GLU A 372 -0.18 -15.03 22.82
C GLU A 372 -0.46 -15.97 21.63
N LEU A 373 -0.42 -15.46 20.40
CA LEU A 373 -0.61 -16.26 19.18
C LEU A 373 0.51 -17.31 18.99
N PHE A 374 1.76 -16.94 19.26
CA PHE A 374 2.90 -17.84 19.21
C PHE A 374 2.79 -18.95 20.26
N LEU A 375 2.53 -18.61 21.52
CA LEU A 375 2.36 -19.56 22.62
C LEU A 375 1.17 -20.51 22.38
N GLY A 376 0.05 -19.98 21.84
CA GLY A 376 -1.16 -20.77 21.61
C GLY A 376 -1.15 -21.62 20.32
N ARG A 377 -0.54 -21.14 19.23
CA ARG A 377 -0.66 -21.73 17.88
C ARG A 377 0.68 -22.00 17.17
N GLY A 378 1.81 -21.56 17.71
CA GLY A 378 3.13 -21.65 17.06
C GLY A 378 3.26 -20.74 15.84
N GLN A 379 2.43 -19.70 15.78
CA GLN A 379 2.27 -18.82 14.63
C GLN A 379 2.74 -17.40 14.96
N LEU A 380 3.39 -16.75 14.01
CA LEU A 380 3.70 -15.33 14.04
C LEU A 380 2.91 -14.59 12.97
N TYR A 381 2.58 -13.34 13.25
CA TYR A 381 1.89 -12.46 12.32
C TYR A 381 2.67 -11.16 12.11
N LEU A 382 3.12 -10.94 10.88
CA LEU A 382 3.68 -9.68 10.41
C LEU A 382 2.52 -8.75 10.02
N ASP A 383 2.57 -7.46 10.37
CA ASP A 383 1.60 -6.49 9.86
C ASP A 383 1.92 -6.14 8.40
N VAL A 384 1.51 -7.03 7.50
CA VAL A 384 1.62 -6.81 6.06
C VAL A 384 0.45 -5.96 5.59
N ASN A 385 0.41 -4.67 5.99
CA ASN A 385 -0.39 -3.53 5.43
C ASN A 385 -0.96 -2.53 6.48
N GLU A 386 -0.42 -2.40 7.70
CA GLU A 386 -0.65 -1.15 8.44
C GLU A 386 0.23 -0.04 7.81
N ARG A 387 -0.39 0.81 6.99
CA ARG A 387 0.28 1.99 6.40
C ARG A 387 0.77 2.87 7.54
N ALA A 388 2.06 3.20 7.56
CA ALA A 388 2.63 4.15 8.51
C ALA A 388 1.81 5.45 8.45
N CYS A 389 1.23 5.83 9.59
CA CYS A 389 0.32 6.96 9.67
C CYS A 389 1.14 8.26 9.51
N ALA A 390 0.87 9.02 8.45
CA ALA A 390 1.48 10.32 8.25
C ALA A 390 0.85 11.36 9.19
N MET A 391 1.55 12.45 9.48
CA MET A 391 1.05 13.51 10.37
C MET A 391 -0.31 14.09 9.90
N GLY A 392 -0.52 14.19 8.58
CA GLY A 392 -1.79 14.64 8.00
C GLY A 392 -2.89 13.57 7.86
N ASP A 393 -2.63 12.30 8.20
CA ASP A 393 -3.66 11.25 8.07
C ASP A 393 -4.73 11.42 9.14
N ILE A 394 -6.01 11.42 8.73
CA ILE A 394 -7.15 11.41 9.67
C ILE A 394 -7.16 10.07 10.42
N VAL A 395 -7.00 10.14 11.73
CA VAL A 395 -7.06 9.01 12.65
C VAL A 395 -8.46 8.89 13.25
N CYS A 396 -9.07 9.99 13.68
CA CYS A 396 -10.45 10.01 14.17
C CYS A 396 -11.39 10.62 13.12
N ASN A 397 -12.08 9.78 12.33
CA ASN A 397 -13.07 10.26 11.37
C ASN A 397 -14.27 10.98 12.03
N CYS A 398 -14.67 10.58 13.25
CA CYS A 398 -15.84 11.13 13.92
C CYS A 398 -15.63 12.56 14.49
N LEU A 399 -14.37 12.95 14.71
CA LEU A 399 -13.97 14.30 15.13
C LEU A 399 -13.08 15.02 14.09
N GLN A 400 -12.83 14.38 12.94
CA GLN A 400 -11.89 14.82 11.89
C GLN A 400 -10.48 15.16 12.41
N LEU A 401 -9.98 14.40 13.40
CA LEU A 401 -8.64 14.58 13.97
C LEU A 401 -7.59 13.85 13.14
N SER A 402 -6.57 14.57 12.71
CA SER A 402 -5.34 14.03 12.13
C SER A 402 -4.41 13.45 13.21
N LEU A 403 -3.36 12.73 12.78
CA LEU A 403 -2.28 12.31 13.67
C LEU A 403 -1.60 13.52 14.33
N GLN A 404 -1.42 14.62 13.60
CA GLN A 404 -0.88 15.88 14.13
C GLN A 404 -1.78 16.44 15.25
N ASP A 405 -3.10 16.47 15.06
CA ASP A 405 -4.04 16.98 16.09
C ASP A 405 -4.02 16.14 17.37
N ILE A 406 -3.74 14.83 17.26
CA ILE A 406 -3.60 13.92 18.41
C ILE A 406 -2.27 14.14 19.14
N ILE A 407 -1.19 14.41 18.40
CA ILE A 407 0.15 14.66 18.94
C ILE A 407 0.24 16.04 19.61
N ASP A 408 -0.39 17.06 19.02
CA ASP A 408 -0.38 18.43 19.54
C ASP A 408 -1.37 18.64 20.71
N ALA A 409 -2.28 17.68 20.94
CA ALA A 409 -3.20 17.74 22.06
C ALA A 409 -2.48 17.52 23.41
N PRO A 410 -2.82 18.30 24.46
CA PRO A 410 -2.25 18.07 25.78
C PRO A 410 -2.66 16.68 26.31
N PRO A 411 -1.78 15.99 27.07
CA PRO A 411 -2.10 14.70 27.65
C PRO A 411 -3.35 14.80 28.55
N PRO A 412 -4.38 13.97 28.34
CA PRO A 412 -5.65 14.07 29.06
C PRO A 412 -5.57 13.48 30.47
N ASP A 413 -6.34 14.05 31.41
CA ASP A 413 -6.51 13.45 32.75
C ASP A 413 -7.30 12.13 32.71
N GLN A 414 -8.22 11.98 31.74
CA GLN A 414 -8.97 10.75 31.42
C GLN A 414 -9.36 10.71 29.94
N GLY A 415 -9.33 9.53 29.32
CA GLY A 415 -9.66 9.34 27.90
C GLY A 415 -8.47 9.51 26.96
N LEU A 416 -8.74 9.70 25.66
CA LEU A 416 -7.69 9.83 24.64
C LEU A 416 -7.43 11.29 24.25
N PRO A 417 -6.24 11.63 23.72
CA PRO A 417 -5.92 12.99 23.29
C PRO A 417 -6.95 13.55 22.29
N ALA A 418 -7.19 14.86 22.38
CA ALA A 418 -8.22 15.58 21.63
C ALA A 418 -9.66 15.01 21.73
N GLY A 419 -9.94 14.13 22.69
CA GLY A 419 -11.24 13.46 22.83
C GLY A 419 -11.47 12.35 21.80
N ALA A 420 -10.42 11.89 21.12
CA ALA A 420 -10.51 10.82 20.12
C ALA A 420 -11.19 9.56 20.71
N GLY A 421 -11.93 8.84 19.88
CA GLY A 421 -12.69 7.65 20.31
C GLY A 421 -13.94 7.94 21.17
N GLY A 422 -14.06 9.12 21.79
CA GLY A 422 -15.17 9.45 22.70
C GLY A 422 -16.56 9.49 22.05
N VAL A 423 -16.65 9.74 20.74
CA VAL A 423 -17.93 9.86 20.00
C VAL A 423 -18.46 8.51 19.50
N CYS A 424 -17.58 7.67 18.95
CA CYS A 424 -17.98 6.51 18.14
C CYS A 424 -17.13 5.25 18.37
N GLY A 425 -16.16 5.29 19.29
CA GLY A 425 -15.24 4.18 19.61
C GLY A 425 -14.20 3.85 18.54
N GLY A 426 -14.58 3.82 17.27
CA GLY A 426 -13.84 3.15 16.17
C GLY A 426 -12.50 3.73 15.71
N CYS A 427 -11.93 4.71 16.44
CA CYS A 427 -10.52 5.09 16.28
C CYS A 427 -9.68 4.85 17.53
N ALA A 428 -10.29 4.50 18.67
CA ALA A 428 -9.60 4.35 19.95
C ALA A 428 -8.48 3.30 19.87
N GLY A 429 -8.76 2.17 19.21
CA GLY A 429 -7.77 1.13 18.92
C GLY A 429 -6.55 1.65 18.17
N LYS A 430 -6.77 2.43 17.10
CA LYS A 430 -5.71 3.04 16.29
C LYS A 430 -4.93 4.12 17.07
N VAL A 431 -5.61 4.95 17.86
CA VAL A 431 -4.97 6.01 18.68
C VAL A 431 -4.09 5.40 19.77
N ASN A 432 -4.57 4.37 20.48
CA ASN A 432 -3.78 3.69 21.50
C ASN A 432 -2.53 3.02 20.90
N ALA A 433 -2.68 2.35 19.75
CA ALA A 433 -1.53 1.80 19.02
C ALA A 433 -0.50 2.88 18.63
N LEU A 434 -0.96 4.07 18.19
CA LEU A 434 -0.09 5.23 17.89
C LEU A 434 0.58 5.83 19.13
N MET A 435 -0.06 5.73 20.30
CA MET A 435 0.49 6.13 21.61
C MET A 435 1.44 5.07 22.20
N GLY A 436 1.59 3.91 21.56
CA GLY A 436 2.41 2.78 22.04
C GLY A 436 1.70 1.84 23.02
N GLU A 437 0.39 1.97 23.20
CA GLU A 437 -0.41 1.13 24.11
C GLU A 437 -1.07 -0.04 23.36
N ASP A 438 -0.61 -1.28 23.64
CA ASP A 438 -1.27 -2.50 23.14
C ASP A 438 -2.46 -2.89 24.04
N ILE A 439 -3.61 -2.26 23.77
CA ILE A 439 -4.89 -2.56 24.44
C ILE A 439 -5.56 -3.86 23.97
N TRP A 440 -4.96 -4.59 23.03
CA TRP A 440 -5.58 -5.76 22.44
C TRP A 440 -5.33 -7.04 23.26
N SER A 441 -6.19 -8.03 23.04
CA SER A 441 -6.00 -9.41 23.52
C SER A 441 -6.64 -10.38 22.53
N LEU A 442 -6.01 -11.52 22.29
CA LEU A 442 -6.60 -12.57 21.46
C LEU A 442 -7.88 -13.08 22.14
N ALA A 443 -8.95 -13.25 21.35
CA ALA A 443 -10.24 -13.71 21.86
C ALA A 443 -10.60 -15.13 21.38
N GLU A 444 -10.99 -15.98 22.32
CA GLU A 444 -11.79 -17.17 22.03
C GLU A 444 -13.22 -16.72 21.69
N VAL A 445 -13.77 -17.24 20.59
CA VAL A 445 -15.05 -16.81 20.02
C VAL A 445 -16.04 -17.96 20.01
N ARG A 446 -17.22 -17.74 20.61
CA ARG A 446 -18.33 -18.71 20.64
C ARG A 446 -19.63 -18.05 20.19
N VAL A 447 -20.38 -18.72 19.32
CA VAL A 447 -21.75 -18.34 18.94
C VAL A 447 -22.72 -19.02 19.91
N GLU A 448 -23.74 -18.30 20.39
CA GLU A 448 -24.77 -18.86 21.27
C GLU A 448 -25.90 -19.55 20.50
N ASP A 449 -26.45 -18.86 19.50
CA ASP A 449 -27.46 -19.35 18.58
C ASP A 449 -27.13 -18.91 17.14
N ASP A 450 -27.40 -19.80 16.19
CA ASP A 450 -27.22 -19.64 14.74
C ASP A 450 -28.53 -19.92 13.96
N SER A 451 -29.68 -19.90 14.65
CA SER A 451 -30.98 -20.06 13.99
C SER A 451 -31.43 -18.81 13.22
N HIS A 452 -31.00 -17.62 13.65
CA HIS A 452 -31.51 -16.36 13.14
C HIS A 452 -30.66 -15.78 11.97
N PRO A 453 -31.24 -15.55 10.78
CA PRO A 453 -30.47 -15.25 9.56
C PRO A 453 -29.79 -13.88 9.52
N MET A 454 -30.19 -12.94 10.39
CA MET A 454 -29.74 -11.54 10.39
C MET A 454 -29.08 -11.07 11.71
N TYR A 455 -29.10 -11.87 12.77
CA TYR A 455 -28.56 -11.49 14.08
C TYR A 455 -27.92 -12.70 14.74
N ARG A 456 -26.73 -12.56 15.33
CA ARG A 456 -26.07 -13.58 16.16
C ARG A 456 -25.62 -12.97 17.48
N THR A 457 -25.78 -13.72 18.57
CA THR A 457 -25.14 -13.41 19.86
C THR A 457 -23.77 -14.09 19.89
N ILE A 458 -22.73 -13.29 20.10
CA ILE A 458 -21.33 -13.73 20.10
C ILE A 458 -20.74 -13.50 21.50
N HIS A 459 -20.10 -14.53 22.03
CA HIS A 459 -19.32 -14.49 23.26
C HIS A 459 -17.84 -14.41 22.92
N LEU A 460 -17.14 -13.42 23.47
CA LEU A 460 -15.73 -13.11 23.23
C LEU A 460 -14.97 -13.15 24.56
N LYS A 461 -14.10 -14.14 24.72
CA LYS A 461 -13.29 -14.35 25.94
C LYS A 461 -11.82 -14.07 25.66
N PRO A 462 -11.19 -13.05 26.27
CA PRO A 462 -9.74 -12.88 26.22
C PRO A 462 -9.02 -14.15 26.69
N VAL A 463 -8.03 -14.64 25.92
CA VAL A 463 -7.43 -15.96 26.15
C VAL A 463 -6.41 -15.94 27.30
N PHE A 464 -5.59 -14.89 27.39
CA PHE A 464 -4.47 -14.82 28.35
C PHE A 464 -4.61 -13.69 29.39
N LYS A 465 -5.53 -12.74 29.19
CA LYS A 465 -5.92 -11.73 30.20
C LYS A 465 -7.24 -12.12 30.85
N LYS A 466 -7.49 -11.64 32.07
CA LYS A 466 -8.82 -11.74 32.68
C LYS A 466 -9.75 -10.71 32.03
N THR A 467 -10.97 -11.13 31.67
CA THR A 467 -12.05 -10.25 31.20
C THR A 467 -12.25 -9.09 32.19
N ALA A 468 -12.11 -7.86 31.69
CA ALA A 468 -12.24 -6.65 32.50
C ALA A 468 -13.71 -6.35 32.79
N SER A 469 -13.99 -5.72 33.93
CA SER A 469 -15.35 -5.29 34.25
C SER A 469 -15.71 -4.05 33.43
N HIS A 470 -16.99 -3.92 33.08
CA HIS A 470 -17.53 -2.78 32.33
C HIS A 470 -18.74 -2.18 33.06
N LEU A 471 -19.12 -0.97 32.67
CA LEU A 471 -20.40 -0.35 33.05
C LEU A 471 -21.49 -0.66 31.99
N PRO A 472 -22.78 -0.61 32.36
CA PRO A 472 -23.86 -0.93 31.43
C PRO A 472 -23.99 0.16 30.35
N GLY A 473 -23.86 -0.23 29.08
CA GLY A 473 -23.84 0.69 27.92
C GLY A 473 -22.47 0.84 27.26
N GLN A 474 -21.37 0.52 27.96
CA GLN A 474 -20.03 0.54 27.36
C GLN A 474 -19.86 -0.48 26.23
N HIS A 475 -18.90 -0.23 25.35
CA HIS A 475 -18.58 -1.07 24.20
C HIS A 475 -17.14 -1.60 24.28
N ILE A 476 -16.86 -2.66 23.52
CA ILE A 476 -15.50 -3.06 23.15
C ILE A 476 -15.25 -2.76 21.68
N SER A 477 -14.02 -2.44 21.32
CA SER A 477 -13.57 -2.57 19.94
C SER A 477 -13.18 -4.02 19.68
N VAL A 478 -13.65 -4.57 18.56
CA VAL A 478 -13.29 -5.90 18.07
C VAL A 478 -12.55 -5.71 16.75
N GLN A 479 -11.46 -6.44 16.57
CA GLN A 479 -10.72 -6.52 15.32
C GLN A 479 -10.68 -7.95 14.79
N CYS A 480 -10.92 -8.08 13.50
CA CYS A 480 -10.86 -9.35 12.77
C CYS A 480 -9.86 -9.22 11.63
N LEU A 481 -8.99 -10.20 11.47
CA LEU A 481 -8.08 -10.27 10.33
C LEU A 481 -8.85 -10.68 9.06
N ILE A 482 -8.89 -9.78 8.06
CA ILE A 482 -9.56 -10.00 6.78
C ILE A 482 -8.54 -9.78 5.66
N GLY A 483 -8.16 -10.86 4.97
CA GLY A 483 -7.03 -10.84 4.06
C GLY A 483 -5.74 -10.57 4.85
N ASN A 484 -5.03 -9.49 4.51
CA ASN A 484 -3.82 -9.05 5.20
C ASN A 484 -4.03 -7.78 6.05
N ALA A 485 -5.28 -7.42 6.39
CA ALA A 485 -5.58 -6.22 7.16
C ALA A 485 -6.50 -6.52 8.34
N PHE A 486 -6.26 -5.88 9.48
CA PHE A 486 -7.23 -5.86 10.56
C PHE A 486 -8.34 -4.85 10.26
N VAL A 487 -9.58 -5.32 10.30
CA VAL A 487 -10.78 -4.47 10.26
C VAL A 487 -11.26 -4.31 11.70
N GLU A 488 -11.54 -3.07 12.16
CA GLU A 488 -12.02 -2.76 13.51
C GLU A 488 -13.49 -2.31 13.51
N ARG A 489 -14.33 -2.81 14.43
CA ARG A 489 -15.64 -2.22 14.74
C ARG A 489 -15.89 -2.25 16.25
N SER A 490 -16.59 -1.25 16.75
CA SER A 490 -17.04 -1.17 18.15
C SER A 490 -18.41 -1.83 18.30
N TYR A 491 -18.59 -2.61 19.37
CA TYR A 491 -19.83 -3.31 19.70
C TYR A 491 -20.17 -3.12 21.18
N THR A 492 -21.37 -2.61 21.46
CA THR A 492 -21.88 -2.46 22.83
C THR A 492 -22.00 -3.81 23.53
N LEU A 493 -21.55 -3.85 24.79
CA LEU A 493 -21.62 -5.03 25.63
C LEU A 493 -23.04 -5.26 26.12
N THR A 494 -23.59 -6.43 25.81
CA THR A 494 -24.88 -6.89 26.32
C THR A 494 -24.74 -7.83 27.52
N SER A 495 -23.52 -8.28 27.86
CA SER A 495 -23.24 -9.09 29.05
C SER A 495 -23.47 -8.32 30.36
N PRO A 496 -23.78 -8.99 31.48
CA PRO A 496 -23.70 -8.39 32.81
C PRO A 496 -22.25 -8.00 33.19
N PRO A 497 -22.04 -6.90 33.92
CA PRO A 497 -20.73 -6.53 34.48
C PRO A 497 -20.06 -7.68 35.25
N GLY A 498 -18.77 -7.93 34.96
CA GLY A 498 -17.99 -8.97 35.61
C GLY A 498 -18.15 -10.39 35.04
N SER A 499 -18.82 -10.55 33.89
CA SER A 499 -18.92 -11.82 33.15
C SER A 499 -17.56 -12.39 32.72
N GLU A 500 -17.44 -13.71 32.61
CA GLU A 500 -16.20 -14.36 32.12
C GLU A 500 -15.88 -14.09 30.64
N ALA A 501 -16.88 -13.71 29.85
CA ALA A 501 -16.75 -13.34 28.45
C ALA A 501 -17.61 -12.11 28.17
N TYR A 502 -17.21 -11.32 27.18
CA TYR A 502 -18.03 -10.23 26.65
C TYR A 502 -19.11 -10.81 25.74
N GLU A 503 -20.37 -10.44 25.96
CA GLU A 503 -21.47 -10.76 25.05
C GLU A 503 -21.75 -9.55 24.15
N ILE A 504 -21.83 -9.77 22.83
CA ILE A 504 -22.23 -8.76 21.85
C ILE A 504 -23.31 -9.33 20.90
N ILE A 505 -24.16 -8.46 20.36
CA ILE A 505 -25.15 -8.84 19.33
C ILE A 505 -24.73 -8.23 17.99
N VAL A 506 -24.46 -9.08 17.01
CA VAL A 506 -24.01 -8.69 15.67
C VAL A 506 -25.16 -8.80 14.67
N LYS A 507 -25.54 -7.69 14.03
CA LYS A 507 -26.41 -7.68 12.85
C LYS A 507 -25.62 -8.03 11.59
N LYS A 508 -26.13 -8.92 10.73
CA LYS A 508 -25.56 -9.19 9.40
C LYS A 508 -25.84 -7.99 8.50
N GLU A 509 -24.82 -7.21 8.15
CA GLU A 509 -24.89 -6.22 7.08
C GLU A 509 -24.43 -6.85 5.77
N ALA A 510 -25.17 -6.64 4.67
CA ALA A 510 -24.91 -7.27 3.37
C ALA A 510 -23.50 -6.97 2.83
N MET A 511 -23.02 -5.72 2.99
CA MET A 511 -21.67 -5.30 2.59
C MET A 511 -20.68 -5.22 3.77
N GLY A 512 -21.08 -5.69 4.96
CA GLY A 512 -20.27 -5.54 6.18
C GLY A 512 -19.18 -6.60 6.29
N GLN A 513 -17.94 -6.21 5.95
CA GLN A 513 -16.77 -7.11 5.99
C GLN A 513 -16.63 -7.89 7.30
N MET A 514 -16.78 -7.22 8.44
CA MET A 514 -16.70 -7.86 9.76
C MET A 514 -17.99 -8.61 10.13
N SER A 515 -19.17 -8.02 9.88
CA SER A 515 -20.43 -8.67 10.25
C SER A 515 -20.62 -10.00 9.52
N GLN A 516 -20.18 -10.13 8.26
CA GLN A 516 -20.22 -11.42 7.56
C GLN A 516 -19.30 -12.48 8.19
N ARG A 517 -18.17 -12.09 8.79
CA ARG A 517 -17.19 -13.04 9.37
C ARG A 517 -17.75 -13.77 10.58
N PHE A 518 -18.51 -13.08 11.43
CA PHE A 518 -19.28 -13.70 12.52
C PHE A 518 -20.36 -14.68 12.03
N PHE A 519 -20.68 -14.68 10.73
CA PHE A 519 -21.61 -15.59 10.07
C PHE A 519 -20.93 -16.74 9.29
N ALA A 520 -19.58 -16.78 9.25
CA ALA A 520 -18.83 -17.81 8.55
C ALA A 520 -18.68 -19.11 9.37
N SER A 521 -18.64 -20.25 8.68
CA SER A 521 -18.45 -21.58 9.31
C SER A 521 -17.06 -21.78 9.93
N ASN A 522 -16.04 -21.08 9.43
CA ASN A 522 -14.66 -21.18 9.90
C ASN A 522 -14.28 -20.13 10.96
N LEU A 523 -15.26 -19.52 11.65
CA LEU A 523 -15.05 -18.44 12.63
C LEU A 523 -13.98 -18.76 13.68
N HIS A 524 -13.88 -20.02 14.12
CA HIS A 524 -12.91 -20.49 15.12
C HIS A 524 -11.45 -20.50 14.64
N GLU A 525 -11.21 -20.54 13.33
CA GLU A 525 -9.87 -20.49 12.74
C GLU A 525 -9.34 -19.06 12.66
N GLN A 526 -10.24 -18.07 12.56
CA GLN A 526 -9.93 -16.67 12.34
C GLN A 526 -9.20 -16.04 13.54
N VAL A 527 -8.35 -15.05 13.25
CA VAL A 527 -7.69 -14.23 14.31
C VAL A 527 -8.62 -13.07 14.64
N ILE A 528 -9.19 -13.11 15.84
CA ILE A 528 -10.05 -12.06 16.39
C ILE A 528 -9.41 -11.56 17.69
N ARG A 529 -9.19 -10.25 17.78
CA ARG A 529 -8.68 -9.56 18.97
C ARG A 529 -9.69 -8.54 19.49
N VAL A 530 -9.74 -8.35 20.80
CA VAL A 530 -10.69 -7.43 21.48
C VAL A 530 -9.93 -6.43 22.35
N SER A 531 -10.49 -5.23 22.50
CA SER A 531 -10.02 -4.24 23.46
C SER A 531 -10.56 -4.52 24.87
N GLU A 532 -10.07 -3.75 25.85
CA GLU A 532 -10.80 -3.55 27.10
C GLU A 532 -12.09 -2.71 26.88
N PRO A 533 -13.06 -2.74 27.82
CA PRO A 533 -14.30 -1.99 27.72
C PRO A 533 -14.08 -0.48 27.83
N GLN A 534 -14.74 0.27 26.97
CA GLN A 534 -14.55 1.71 26.81
C GLN A 534 -15.85 2.42 26.40
N GLY A 535 -15.77 3.74 26.23
CA GLY A 535 -16.89 4.59 25.85
C GLY A 535 -17.52 5.35 27.02
N GLN A 536 -18.09 6.53 26.71
CA GLN A 536 -18.71 7.44 27.67
C GLN A 536 -20.25 7.28 27.74
N PHE A 537 -20.85 6.51 26.83
CA PHE A 537 -22.28 6.21 26.83
C PHE A 537 -22.58 5.06 27.80
N PHE A 538 -22.65 5.34 29.10
CA PHE A 538 -22.97 4.34 30.11
C PHE A 538 -23.94 4.86 31.16
N TRP A 539 -24.64 3.94 31.80
CA TRP A 539 -25.49 4.23 32.94
C TRP A 539 -24.67 4.23 34.24
N ASP A 540 -24.49 5.41 34.85
CA ASP A 540 -23.91 5.50 36.19
C ASP A 540 -24.98 5.17 37.24
N GLN A 541 -25.00 3.90 37.64
CA GLN A 541 -25.90 3.37 38.66
C GLN A 541 -25.77 4.05 40.05
N GLN A 542 -24.70 4.82 40.31
CA GLN A 542 -24.52 5.54 41.58
C GLN A 542 -25.22 6.90 41.58
N THR A 543 -25.25 7.61 40.44
CA THR A 543 -25.80 8.96 40.34
C THR A 543 -27.14 9.05 39.61
N GLN A 544 -27.44 8.09 38.73
CA GLN A 544 -28.65 8.05 37.91
C GLN A 544 -29.56 6.91 38.41
N LEU A 545 -30.63 7.23 39.14
CA LEU A 545 -31.56 6.24 39.66
C LEU A 545 -32.66 5.89 38.66
N LYS A 546 -33.13 6.86 37.87
CA LYS A 546 -34.19 6.69 36.87
C LYS A 546 -33.69 7.04 35.48
N VAL A 547 -33.67 6.07 34.57
CA VAL A 547 -33.18 6.28 33.20
C VAL A 547 -34.17 5.81 32.13
N LEU A 548 -34.30 6.60 31.07
CA LEU A 548 -35.19 6.34 29.93
C LEU A 548 -34.36 6.13 28.67
N ASN A 549 -34.51 4.96 28.04
CA ASN A 549 -33.86 4.61 26.78
C ASN A 549 -34.88 4.79 25.64
N ILE A 550 -34.58 5.64 24.66
CA ILE A 550 -35.39 5.79 23.44
C ILE A 550 -34.49 5.36 22.28
N VAL A 551 -34.73 4.15 21.77
CA VAL A 551 -33.79 3.42 20.93
C VAL A 551 -34.44 2.90 19.64
N ALA A 552 -33.64 2.68 18.59
CA ALA A 552 -34.14 2.18 17.31
C ALA A 552 -33.28 1.07 16.69
N GLY A 553 -33.93 0.02 16.20
CA GLY A 553 -33.28 -1.11 15.53
C GLY A 553 -32.22 -1.80 16.41
N ILE A 554 -31.02 -2.01 15.86
CA ILE A 554 -29.88 -2.59 16.59
C ILE A 554 -29.34 -1.66 17.71
N GLY A 555 -29.68 -0.36 17.69
CA GLY A 555 -29.35 0.60 18.75
C GLY A 555 -29.98 0.30 20.12
N VAL A 556 -30.72 -0.80 20.24
CA VAL A 556 -31.21 -1.34 21.52
C VAL A 556 -30.12 -1.98 22.40
N THR A 557 -28.96 -2.33 21.84
CA THR A 557 -27.92 -3.09 22.58
C THR A 557 -27.44 -2.42 23.89
N PRO A 558 -27.26 -1.09 24.00
CA PRO A 558 -26.94 -0.46 25.28
C PRO A 558 -28.07 -0.62 26.30
N ALA A 559 -29.32 -0.42 25.87
CA ALA A 559 -30.50 -0.54 26.71
C ALA A 559 -30.71 -2.00 27.20
N LEU A 560 -30.36 -3.00 26.38
CA LEU A 560 -30.34 -4.41 26.79
C LEU A 560 -29.25 -4.70 27.84
N GLY A 561 -28.06 -4.08 27.73
CA GLY A 561 -27.02 -4.15 28.76
C GLY A 561 -27.50 -3.54 30.09
N MET A 562 -28.15 -2.37 30.04
CA MET A 562 -28.75 -1.72 31.22
C MET A 562 -29.88 -2.56 31.86
N ALA A 563 -30.75 -3.17 31.05
CA ALA A 563 -31.79 -4.09 31.54
C ALA A 563 -31.20 -5.30 32.28
N GLN A 564 -30.10 -5.86 31.77
CA GLN A 564 -29.42 -7.00 32.41
C GLN A 564 -28.66 -6.60 33.68
N ALA A 565 -28.13 -5.38 33.76
CA ALA A 565 -27.59 -4.85 35.02
C ALA A 565 -28.67 -4.68 36.11
N ILE A 566 -29.89 -4.26 35.74
CA ILE A 566 -31.03 -4.29 36.68
C ILE A 566 -31.30 -5.70 37.19
N ALA A 567 -31.43 -6.66 36.28
CA ALA A 567 -31.83 -8.02 36.59
C ALA A 567 -30.87 -8.76 37.56
N ASN A 568 -29.58 -8.43 37.51
CA ASN A 568 -28.56 -9.16 38.27
C ASN A 568 -28.15 -8.54 39.62
N SER A 569 -28.36 -7.24 39.86
CA SER A 569 -27.70 -6.58 41.01
C SER A 569 -28.38 -5.34 41.61
N SER A 570 -29.51 -4.87 41.08
CA SER A 570 -29.97 -3.50 41.39
C SER A 570 -30.90 -3.38 42.61
N PRO A 571 -30.79 -2.29 43.41
CA PRO A 571 -31.77 -1.96 44.45
C PRO A 571 -33.15 -1.63 43.87
N LEU A 572 -34.22 -1.87 44.64
CA LEU A 572 -35.61 -1.52 44.30
C LEU A 572 -35.88 -0.01 44.03
N THR A 573 -34.87 0.85 44.22
CA THR A 573 -34.95 2.29 43.99
C THR A 573 -34.52 2.73 42.59
N GLN A 574 -33.86 1.86 41.82
CA GLN A 574 -33.49 2.15 40.44
C GLN A 574 -34.63 1.79 39.47
N LYS A 575 -34.79 2.54 38.37
CA LYS A 575 -35.78 2.30 37.32
C LYS A 575 -35.16 2.48 35.94
N VAL A 576 -35.36 1.49 35.07
CA VAL A 576 -35.04 1.58 33.63
C VAL A 576 -36.36 1.52 32.84
N SER A 577 -36.52 2.43 31.89
CA SER A 577 -37.55 2.35 30.86
C SER A 577 -36.90 2.25 29.48
N ILE A 578 -37.48 1.45 28.59
CA ILE A 578 -36.97 1.19 27.24
C ILE A 578 -38.13 1.30 26.26
N HIS A 579 -38.03 2.28 25.36
CA HIS A 579 -38.95 2.46 24.25
C HIS A 579 -38.22 2.19 22.93
N LEU A 580 -38.53 1.06 22.30
CA LEU A 580 -37.86 0.57 21.10
C LEU A 580 -38.69 0.83 19.84
N SER A 581 -38.15 1.61 18.90
CA SER A 581 -38.71 1.79 17.56
C SER A 581 -38.14 0.78 16.56
N ILE A 582 -39.02 0.05 15.86
CA ILE A 582 -38.66 -0.96 14.85
C ILE A 582 -39.54 -0.81 13.61
N SER A 583 -39.01 -1.13 12.43
CA SER A 583 -39.74 -0.97 11.16
C SER A 583 -40.77 -2.08 10.89
N ARG A 584 -40.53 -3.28 11.42
CA ARG A 584 -41.35 -4.49 11.23
C ARG A 584 -41.35 -5.35 12.49
N ASP A 585 -42.35 -6.21 12.61
CA ASP A 585 -42.44 -7.29 13.62
C ASP A 585 -41.55 -8.49 13.22
N GLU A 586 -40.29 -8.22 12.89
CA GLU A 586 -39.30 -9.27 12.66
C GLU A 586 -38.89 -9.88 14.01
N GLN A 587 -38.58 -11.18 14.04
CA GLN A 587 -38.36 -11.97 15.26
C GLN A 587 -37.01 -11.66 15.92
N LEU A 588 -36.89 -10.46 16.47
CA LEU A 588 -35.71 -9.98 17.15
C LEU A 588 -35.57 -10.70 18.50
N THR A 589 -34.58 -11.59 18.61
CA THR A 589 -34.28 -12.38 19.83
C THR A 589 -34.14 -11.52 21.09
N PHE A 590 -33.67 -10.28 20.94
CA PHE A 590 -33.60 -9.30 22.04
C PHE A 590 -34.96 -8.74 22.49
N VAL A 591 -36.00 -8.70 21.65
CA VAL A 591 -37.35 -8.26 22.05
C VAL A 591 -37.99 -9.28 23.01
N GLU A 592 -37.77 -10.57 22.77
CA GLU A 592 -38.23 -11.62 23.69
C GLU A 592 -37.45 -11.58 25.01
N ARG A 593 -36.11 -11.42 24.95
CA ARG A 593 -35.26 -11.23 26.14
C ARG A 593 -35.70 -10.01 26.96
N LEU A 594 -35.98 -8.87 26.34
CA LEU A 594 -36.46 -7.66 27.03
C LEU A 594 -37.86 -7.81 27.61
N LYS A 595 -38.80 -8.48 26.90
CA LYS A 595 -40.13 -8.82 27.45
C LYS A 595 -40.01 -9.72 28.68
N ALA A 596 -39.16 -10.75 28.64
CA ALA A 596 -38.93 -11.65 29.76
C ALA A 596 -38.32 -10.92 30.97
N LEU A 597 -37.32 -10.06 30.75
CA LEU A 597 -36.71 -9.24 31.81
C LEU A 597 -37.73 -8.25 32.41
N SER A 598 -38.49 -7.52 31.60
CA SER A 598 -39.50 -6.57 32.09
C SER A 598 -40.64 -7.27 32.87
N ALA A 599 -41.04 -8.48 32.45
CA ALA A 599 -42.03 -9.28 33.18
C ALA A 599 -41.50 -9.82 34.52
N ALA A 600 -40.18 -9.96 34.69
CA ALA A 600 -39.54 -10.46 35.91
C ALA A 600 -39.16 -9.36 36.92
N HIS A 601 -39.08 -8.10 36.49
CA HIS A 601 -38.56 -7.00 37.31
C HIS A 601 -39.47 -5.76 37.23
N GLU A 602 -40.21 -5.47 38.32
CA GLU A 602 -41.14 -4.31 38.39
C GLU A 602 -40.47 -2.94 38.14
N THR A 603 -39.15 -2.86 38.29
CA THR A 603 -38.32 -1.67 38.04
C THR A 603 -37.91 -1.50 36.57
N LEU A 604 -38.23 -2.47 35.69
CA LEU A 604 -37.91 -2.44 34.27
C LEU A 604 -39.19 -2.40 33.44
N SER A 605 -39.35 -1.34 32.65
CA SER A 605 -40.46 -1.18 31.68
C SER A 605 -39.94 -1.27 30.25
N PHE A 606 -40.65 -2.01 29.39
CA PHE A 606 -40.30 -2.18 27.98
C PHE A 606 -41.53 -2.06 27.07
N ASP A 607 -41.46 -1.11 26.14
CA ASP A 607 -42.49 -0.84 25.14
C ASP A 607 -41.87 -0.84 23.73
N THR A 608 -42.64 -1.30 22.74
CA THR A 608 -42.20 -1.35 21.33
C THR A 608 -43.14 -0.56 20.43
N ARG A 609 -42.57 0.21 19.50
CA ARG A 609 -43.27 0.98 18.47
C ARG A 609 -42.91 0.46 17.08
N ILE A 610 -43.88 -0.14 16.40
CA ILE A 610 -43.73 -0.55 15.00
C ILE A 610 -44.02 0.67 14.12
N THR A 611 -42.98 1.27 13.52
CA THR A 611 -43.10 2.55 12.80
C THR A 611 -43.96 2.45 11.55
N GLY A 612 -43.97 1.29 10.89
CA GLY A 612 -44.88 1.01 9.76
C GLY A 612 -46.37 0.93 10.11
N GLN A 613 -46.72 0.89 11.41
CA GLN A 613 -48.12 0.88 11.88
C GLN A 613 -48.49 2.18 12.62
N ALA A 614 -47.59 2.66 13.49
CA ALA A 614 -47.87 3.78 14.39
C ALA A 614 -47.22 5.11 13.97
N GLY A 615 -46.36 5.10 12.93
CA GLY A 615 -45.51 6.23 12.52
C GLY A 615 -44.20 6.32 13.32
N HIS A 616 -43.36 7.29 12.96
CA HIS A 616 -42.16 7.65 13.75
C HIS A 616 -42.55 8.31 15.07
N LEU A 617 -41.60 8.46 16.01
CA LEU A 617 -41.82 9.20 17.25
C LEU A 617 -42.02 10.69 16.95
N ASP A 618 -42.88 11.32 17.75
CA ASP A 618 -43.24 12.74 17.67
C ASP A 618 -43.44 13.31 19.09
N GLN A 619 -43.70 14.61 19.20
CA GLN A 619 -43.98 15.26 20.50
C GLN A 619 -45.17 14.63 21.24
N THR A 620 -46.21 14.21 20.51
CA THR A 620 -47.45 13.64 21.08
C THR A 620 -47.21 12.27 21.72
N SER A 621 -46.37 11.44 21.10
CA SER A 621 -46.00 10.11 21.60
C SER A 621 -44.88 10.13 22.65
N LEU A 622 -44.01 11.15 22.65
CA LEU A 622 -42.99 11.33 23.68
C LEU A 622 -43.53 11.96 24.97
N SER A 623 -44.55 12.84 24.90
CA SER A 623 -45.09 13.54 26.08
C SER A 623 -45.52 12.61 27.23
N PRO A 624 -46.21 11.47 27.00
CA PRO A 624 -46.57 10.53 28.07
C PRO A 624 -45.35 9.87 28.75
N LEU A 625 -44.28 9.61 27.99
CA LEU A 625 -43.05 8.98 28.51
C LEU A 625 -42.28 9.93 29.44
N LEU A 626 -42.34 11.24 29.17
CA LEU A 626 -41.76 12.28 30.02
C LEU A 626 -42.65 12.63 31.23
N ALA A 627 -43.97 12.52 31.10
CA ALA A 627 -44.90 12.87 32.18
C ALA A 627 -44.96 11.83 33.33
N GLY A 628 -44.45 10.62 33.12
CA GLY A 628 -44.54 9.52 34.08
C GLY A 628 -43.53 9.56 35.22
N ASP A 629 -42.36 10.19 35.04
CA ASP A 629 -41.26 10.19 36.01
C ASP A 629 -40.34 11.41 35.81
N ASN A 630 -39.61 11.78 36.87
CA ASN A 630 -38.45 12.67 36.75
C ASN A 630 -37.22 11.82 36.39
N TRP A 631 -36.75 11.92 35.15
CA TRP A 631 -35.62 11.13 34.63
C TRP A 631 -34.27 11.79 34.96
N ASP A 632 -33.33 11.01 35.50
CA ASP A 632 -31.97 11.46 35.81
C ASP A 632 -31.06 11.41 34.56
N ALA A 633 -31.39 10.55 33.59
CA ALA A 633 -30.77 10.52 32.27
C ALA A 633 -31.72 9.95 31.21
N ILE A 634 -31.57 10.43 29.97
CA ILE A 634 -32.22 9.89 28.78
C ILE A 634 -31.13 9.43 27.81
N PHE A 635 -31.20 8.17 27.38
CA PHE A 635 -30.24 7.55 26.46
C PHE A 635 -30.88 7.37 25.08
N LEU A 636 -30.31 8.00 24.06
CA LEU A 636 -30.72 7.89 22.67
C LEU A 636 -29.70 7.07 21.88
N CYS A 637 -30.16 6.03 21.18
CA CYS A 637 -29.28 5.22 20.34
C CYS A 637 -30.04 4.62 19.14
N GLY A 638 -29.51 4.83 17.92
CA GLY A 638 -30.18 4.44 16.68
C GLY A 638 -29.62 5.17 15.45
N PRO A 639 -30.29 5.09 14.28
CA PRO A 639 -29.88 5.80 13.07
C PRO A 639 -29.94 7.33 13.23
N THR A 640 -29.03 8.07 12.60
CA THR A 640 -28.93 9.54 12.72
C THR A 640 -30.26 10.28 12.53
N PRO A 641 -31.10 9.99 11.50
CA PRO A 641 -32.40 10.67 11.35
C PRO A 641 -33.36 10.46 12.52
N PHE A 642 -33.27 9.31 13.22
CA PHE A 642 -34.05 9.04 14.43
C PHE A 642 -33.50 9.80 15.63
N LEU A 643 -32.17 9.88 15.77
CA LEU A 643 -31.51 10.62 16.85
C LEU A 643 -31.81 12.11 16.77
N ASP A 644 -31.63 12.72 15.59
CA ASP A 644 -31.83 14.16 15.38
C ASP A 644 -33.28 14.57 15.63
N ALA A 645 -34.25 13.83 15.06
CA ALA A 645 -35.67 14.08 15.27
C ALA A 645 -36.07 13.91 16.74
N THR A 646 -35.63 12.83 17.39
CA THR A 646 -35.96 12.57 18.80
C THR A 646 -35.34 13.62 19.72
N LYS A 647 -34.08 14.01 19.50
CA LYS A 647 -33.42 15.09 20.25
C LYS A 647 -34.19 16.41 20.09
N ALA A 648 -34.53 16.80 18.86
CA ALA A 648 -35.30 18.01 18.59
C ALA A 648 -36.67 17.99 19.30
N HIS A 649 -37.37 16.85 19.30
CA HIS A 649 -38.63 16.70 20.02
C HIS A 649 -38.46 16.80 21.54
N LEU A 650 -37.46 16.15 22.15
CA LEU A 650 -37.19 16.24 23.59
C LEU A 650 -36.87 17.67 24.04
N LEU A 651 -36.01 18.38 23.29
CA LEU A 651 -35.70 19.79 23.57
C LEU A 651 -36.96 20.68 23.46
N SER A 652 -37.81 20.45 22.46
CA SER A 652 -39.08 21.17 22.31
C SER A 652 -40.11 20.89 23.41
N LEU A 653 -40.00 19.75 24.09
CA LEU A 653 -40.80 19.38 25.27
C LEU A 653 -40.19 19.87 26.59
N GLY A 654 -39.07 20.62 26.55
CA GLY A 654 -38.44 21.25 27.71
C GLY A 654 -37.43 20.37 28.46
N VAL A 655 -36.99 19.25 27.87
CA VAL A 655 -35.91 18.44 28.44
C VAL A 655 -34.58 19.20 28.35
N SER A 656 -33.80 19.24 29.44
CA SER A 656 -32.46 19.81 29.43
C SER A 656 -31.52 18.96 28.57
N GLU A 657 -30.75 19.59 27.69
CA GLU A 657 -29.76 18.90 26.85
C GLU A 657 -28.73 18.12 27.68
N SER A 658 -28.40 18.61 28.88
CA SER A 658 -27.49 17.93 29.83
C SER A 658 -27.98 16.58 30.36
N LEU A 659 -29.25 16.21 30.12
CA LEU A 659 -29.83 14.92 30.48
C LEU A 659 -29.83 13.95 29.29
N ILE A 660 -29.54 14.42 28.06
CA ILE A 660 -29.67 13.64 26.83
C ILE A 660 -28.29 13.11 26.42
N ASN A 661 -28.06 11.82 26.66
CA ASN A 661 -26.90 11.09 26.19
C ASN A 661 -27.21 10.50 24.81
N ILE A 662 -26.26 10.57 23.86
CA ILE A 662 -26.45 10.10 22.48
C ILE A 662 -25.24 9.26 22.05
N GLU A 663 -25.48 8.05 21.53
CA GLU A 663 -24.46 7.22 20.86
C GLU A 663 -24.84 7.04 19.38
N ILE A 664 -23.87 7.25 18.49
CA ILE A 664 -24.07 7.20 17.03
C ILE A 664 -23.37 5.96 16.45
N PHE A 665 -24.17 4.95 16.11
CA PHE A 665 -23.70 3.79 15.34
C PHE A 665 -23.42 4.19 13.87
N HIS A 666 -22.16 4.48 13.56
CA HIS A 666 -21.72 4.78 12.20
C HIS A 666 -21.60 3.48 11.37
N GLN A 667 -22.34 3.38 10.27
CA GLN A 667 -22.06 2.40 9.20
C GLN A 667 -20.82 2.84 8.40
N ALA A 668 -19.63 2.80 9.02
CA ALA A 668 -18.39 3.05 8.31
C ALA A 668 -17.96 1.81 7.52
N GLY A 669 -17.87 1.92 6.20
CA GLY A 669 -17.18 0.97 5.32
C GLY A 669 -15.72 1.38 5.15
N GLY A 670 -14.79 0.44 5.31
CA GLY A 670 -13.40 0.61 4.85
C GLY A 670 -13.18 -0.23 3.59
N GLU A 671 -12.15 0.08 2.80
CA GLU A 671 -11.83 -0.68 1.59
C GLU A 671 -11.20 -2.05 1.91
N PRO A 672 -11.60 -3.14 1.23
CA PRO A 672 -10.85 -4.39 1.23
C PRO A 672 -9.83 -4.41 0.08
N ARG A 673 -8.55 -4.69 0.38
CA ARG A 673 -7.53 -5.01 -0.63
C ARG A 673 -7.42 -6.53 -0.83
N THR A 674 -7.43 -6.97 -2.08
CA THR A 674 -7.45 -8.38 -2.49
C THR A 674 -6.06 -9.03 -2.61
N SER A 675 -6.04 -10.35 -2.55
CA SER A 675 -4.85 -11.22 -2.58
C SER A 675 -4.34 -11.52 -3.99
N ALA A 676 -3.11 -12.05 -4.08
CA ALA A 676 -2.42 -12.41 -5.32
C ALA A 676 -3.13 -13.53 -6.15
N PRO A 677 -2.87 -13.61 -7.47
CA PRO A 677 -3.67 -14.41 -8.40
C PRO A 677 -3.18 -15.85 -8.61
N ALA A 678 -4.09 -16.72 -9.01
CA ALA A 678 -3.81 -17.87 -9.87
C ALA A 678 -4.28 -17.52 -11.31
N ALA A 679 -3.65 -18.09 -12.32
CA ALA A 679 -4.01 -17.85 -13.71
C ALA A 679 -4.71 -19.08 -14.31
N GLU A 680 -5.91 -18.91 -14.85
CA GLU A 680 -6.43 -19.76 -15.93
C GLU A 680 -7.53 -19.05 -16.76
N ALA A 681 -7.93 -19.70 -17.84
CA ALA A 681 -8.57 -19.15 -19.05
C ALA A 681 -9.72 -18.12 -18.89
N LEU A 682 -9.79 -17.20 -19.88
CA LEU A 682 -10.97 -16.37 -20.17
C LEU A 682 -12.21 -17.25 -20.37
N CYS A 683 -13.20 -17.09 -19.50
CA CYS A 683 -14.47 -17.80 -19.59
C CYS A 683 -15.30 -17.22 -20.74
N GLN A 684 -15.46 -17.98 -21.83
CA GLN A 684 -16.37 -17.65 -22.95
C GLN A 684 -17.71 -18.38 -22.87
N LYS A 685 -18.18 -18.70 -21.65
CA LYS A 685 -19.51 -19.26 -21.40
C LYS A 685 -20.08 -18.68 -20.11
N PRO A 686 -21.09 -17.79 -20.18
CA PRO A 686 -21.76 -17.34 -18.98
C PRO A 686 -22.40 -18.54 -18.26
N SER A 687 -22.31 -18.57 -16.94
CA SER A 687 -23.29 -19.33 -16.16
C SER A 687 -24.67 -18.70 -16.37
N ALA A 688 -25.73 -19.51 -16.27
CA ALA A 688 -27.07 -19.02 -16.51
C ALA A 688 -27.48 -18.07 -15.36
N SER A 689 -27.42 -16.76 -15.61
CA SER A 689 -27.86 -15.76 -14.64
C SER A 689 -29.38 -15.83 -14.45
N ASP A 690 -29.84 -15.78 -13.19
CA ASP A 690 -31.27 -15.76 -12.83
C ASP A 690 -32.01 -14.49 -13.31
N PHE A 691 -31.28 -13.54 -13.90
CA PHE A 691 -31.79 -12.29 -14.48
C PHE A 691 -31.30 -12.09 -15.91
N LYS A 692 -32.11 -11.40 -16.72
CA LYS A 692 -31.81 -11.03 -18.10
C LYS A 692 -30.89 -9.81 -18.11
N ILE A 693 -29.67 -9.94 -18.65
CA ILE A 693 -28.79 -8.80 -18.94
C ILE A 693 -29.32 -8.06 -20.19
N LEU A 694 -29.40 -6.73 -20.13
CA LEU A 694 -29.86 -5.88 -21.23
C LEU A 694 -28.70 -5.10 -21.85
N SER A 695 -28.83 -4.77 -23.14
CA SER A 695 -27.94 -3.85 -23.86
C SER A 695 -28.65 -2.52 -24.17
N ALA A 696 -27.89 -1.45 -24.40
CA ALA A 696 -28.45 -0.16 -24.81
C ALA A 696 -29.18 -0.20 -26.17
N GLU A 697 -28.88 -1.19 -26.99
CA GLU A 697 -29.55 -1.48 -28.29
C GLU A 697 -30.89 -2.22 -28.11
N SER A 698 -31.20 -2.67 -26.90
CA SER A 698 -32.46 -3.36 -26.60
C SER A 698 -33.61 -2.35 -26.61
N ASN A 699 -34.65 -2.61 -27.40
CA ASN A 699 -35.95 -1.92 -27.31
C ASN A 699 -36.74 -2.37 -26.06
N ALA A 700 -36.08 -2.36 -24.90
CA ALA A 700 -36.69 -2.68 -23.62
C ALA A 700 -37.59 -1.53 -23.16
N THR A 701 -38.71 -1.88 -22.55
CA THR A 701 -39.59 -0.92 -21.87
C THR A 701 -39.08 -0.59 -20.47
N LEU A 702 -39.52 0.54 -19.89
CA LEU A 702 -39.17 0.94 -18.51
C LEU A 702 -39.40 -0.19 -17.49
N ILE A 703 -40.48 -0.96 -17.63
CA ILE A 703 -40.79 -2.08 -16.73
C ILE A 703 -39.81 -3.26 -16.92
N GLU A 704 -39.36 -3.55 -18.15
CA GLU A 704 -38.37 -4.61 -18.40
C GLU A 704 -36.97 -4.22 -17.91
N GLU A 705 -36.58 -2.95 -18.08
CA GLU A 705 -35.33 -2.43 -17.52
C GLU A 705 -35.35 -2.41 -15.99
N ALA A 706 -36.44 -1.95 -15.37
CA ALA A 706 -36.60 -1.95 -13.93
C ALA A 706 -36.54 -3.38 -13.36
N GLU A 707 -37.21 -4.35 -14.00
CA GLU A 707 -37.16 -5.76 -13.54
C GLU A 707 -35.74 -6.35 -13.66
N SER A 708 -35.10 -6.16 -14.81
CA SER A 708 -33.73 -6.62 -15.08
C SER A 708 -32.74 -6.06 -14.06
N PHE A 709 -32.76 -4.75 -13.89
CA PHE A 709 -31.90 -4.02 -12.97
C PHE A 709 -32.13 -4.45 -11.52
N LEU A 710 -33.38 -4.43 -11.04
CA LEU A 710 -33.67 -4.75 -9.64
C LEU A 710 -33.38 -6.21 -9.32
N LYS A 711 -33.61 -7.16 -10.24
CA LYS A 711 -33.16 -8.54 -10.03
C LYS A 711 -31.65 -8.64 -9.92
N GLN A 712 -30.89 -7.94 -10.77
CA GLN A 712 -29.43 -7.91 -10.67
C GLN A 712 -28.97 -7.36 -9.30
N VAL A 713 -29.47 -6.20 -8.89
CA VAL A 713 -29.10 -5.57 -7.60
C VAL A 713 -29.42 -6.48 -6.41
N TYR A 714 -30.65 -7.00 -6.34
CA TYR A 714 -31.08 -7.80 -5.20
C TYR A 714 -30.41 -9.18 -5.16
N THR A 715 -29.97 -9.72 -6.30
CA THR A 715 -29.15 -10.95 -6.35
C THR A 715 -27.70 -10.68 -5.97
N GLU A 716 -27.02 -9.69 -6.58
CA GLU A 716 -25.60 -9.42 -6.30
C GLU A 716 -25.35 -8.88 -4.87
N LEU A 717 -26.38 -8.39 -4.16
CA LEU A 717 -26.33 -7.95 -2.75
C LEU A 717 -26.77 -9.02 -1.72
N ASP A 718 -27.04 -10.28 -2.10
CA ASP A 718 -27.59 -11.33 -1.20
C ASP A 718 -28.95 -10.92 -0.54
N MET A 719 -29.76 -10.15 -1.28
CA MET A 719 -31.03 -9.57 -0.83
C MET A 719 -32.26 -10.17 -1.53
N ALA A 720 -32.11 -11.26 -2.30
CA ALA A 720 -33.15 -11.83 -3.18
C ALA A 720 -34.52 -12.05 -2.50
N LYS A 721 -34.56 -12.36 -1.20
CA LYS A 721 -35.82 -12.51 -0.42
C LYS A 721 -36.69 -11.24 -0.34
N LEU A 722 -36.11 -10.07 -0.60
CA LEU A 722 -36.81 -8.78 -0.59
C LEU A 722 -37.30 -8.35 -1.99
N PHE A 723 -36.86 -9.04 -3.04
CA PHE A 723 -37.15 -8.66 -4.43
C PHE A 723 -38.65 -8.60 -4.72
N ASP A 724 -39.43 -9.64 -4.40
CA ASP A 724 -40.86 -9.71 -4.78
C ASP A 724 -41.69 -8.56 -4.19
N ALA A 725 -41.40 -8.17 -2.94
CA ALA A 725 -42.08 -7.06 -2.26
C ALA A 725 -41.74 -5.71 -2.91
N ARG A 726 -40.45 -5.47 -3.21
CA ARG A 726 -39.99 -4.27 -3.91
C ARG A 726 -40.52 -4.21 -5.34
N TRP A 727 -40.56 -5.34 -6.03
CA TRP A 727 -41.02 -5.44 -7.40
C TRP A 727 -42.51 -5.12 -7.54
N LEU A 728 -43.34 -5.53 -6.56
CA LEU A 728 -44.75 -5.16 -6.51
C LEU A 728 -44.95 -3.63 -6.34
N GLU A 729 -44.13 -2.99 -5.50
CA GLU A 729 -44.15 -1.54 -5.30
C GLU A 729 -43.78 -0.79 -6.58
N VAL A 730 -42.64 -1.16 -7.19
CA VAL A 730 -42.12 -0.53 -8.42
C VAL A 730 -43.09 -0.68 -9.58
N ARG A 731 -43.67 -1.88 -9.78
CA ARG A 731 -44.71 -2.11 -10.79
C ARG A 731 -45.96 -1.24 -10.57
N SER A 732 -46.38 -1.06 -9.32
CA SER A 732 -47.52 -0.22 -8.98
C SER A 732 -47.20 1.26 -9.28
N SER A 733 -46.02 1.75 -8.88
CA SER A 733 -45.60 3.12 -9.17
C SER A 733 -45.50 3.41 -10.68
N ILE A 734 -44.95 2.49 -11.48
CA ILE A 734 -44.88 2.64 -12.94
C ILE A 734 -46.29 2.67 -13.54
N ALA A 735 -47.22 1.83 -13.06
CA ALA A 735 -48.60 1.79 -13.56
C ALA A 735 -49.42 3.05 -13.20
N GLU A 736 -49.17 3.65 -12.03
CA GLU A 736 -49.89 4.84 -11.54
C GLU A 736 -49.29 6.16 -12.03
N LYS A 737 -47.96 6.28 -12.06
CA LYS A 737 -47.23 7.54 -12.27
C LYS A 737 -46.42 7.58 -13.58
N GLY A 738 -46.25 6.44 -14.25
CA GLY A 738 -45.34 6.31 -15.39
C GLY A 738 -43.85 6.26 -15.02
N TYR A 739 -43.50 6.23 -13.73
CA TYR A 739 -42.12 6.15 -13.24
C TYR A 739 -42.04 5.47 -11.86
N TYR A 740 -40.83 5.14 -11.42
CA TYR A 740 -40.55 4.73 -10.03
C TYR A 740 -39.34 5.50 -9.48
N ASP A 741 -39.12 5.35 -8.18
CA ASP A 741 -38.03 5.99 -7.43
C ASP A 741 -37.07 4.95 -6.88
N HIS A 742 -35.78 5.11 -7.12
CA HIS A 742 -34.73 4.27 -6.54
C HIS A 742 -34.59 4.50 -5.02
N THR A 743 -34.35 3.44 -4.24
CA THR A 743 -33.83 3.61 -2.88
C THR A 743 -32.39 4.14 -2.91
N GLN A 744 -31.83 4.50 -1.75
CA GLN A 744 -30.44 4.97 -1.68
C GLN A 744 -29.45 3.84 -2.04
N GLU A 745 -29.74 2.61 -1.62
CA GLU A 745 -28.94 1.42 -1.89
C GLU A 745 -28.99 1.03 -3.37
N GLU A 746 -30.19 1.05 -3.97
CA GLU A 746 -30.38 0.83 -5.41
C GLU A 746 -29.63 1.88 -6.24
N LEU A 747 -29.65 3.15 -5.82
CA LEU A 747 -28.94 4.23 -6.51
C LEU A 747 -27.42 4.06 -6.39
N ALA A 748 -26.91 3.82 -5.18
CA ALA A 748 -25.48 3.70 -4.93
C ALA A 748 -24.86 2.51 -5.67
N TYR A 749 -25.45 1.32 -5.50
CA TYR A 749 -24.99 0.13 -6.22
C TYR A 749 -25.26 0.23 -7.73
N GLY A 750 -26.34 0.90 -8.12
CA GLY A 750 -26.65 1.21 -9.51
C GLY A 750 -25.59 2.05 -10.22
N ALA A 751 -25.12 3.12 -9.60
CA ALA A 751 -24.03 3.95 -10.11
C ALA A 751 -22.70 3.18 -10.23
N GLN A 752 -22.42 2.32 -9.25
CA GLN A 752 -21.27 1.40 -9.28
C GLN A 752 -21.36 0.42 -10.47
N LEU A 753 -22.54 -0.17 -10.73
CA LEU A 753 -22.79 -1.00 -11.92
C LEU A 753 -22.61 -0.21 -13.23
N CYS A 754 -23.05 1.06 -13.30
CA CYS A 754 -22.82 1.90 -14.48
C CYS A 754 -21.32 2.08 -14.78
N TRP A 755 -20.48 2.27 -13.77
CA TRP A 755 -19.02 2.36 -13.95
C TRP A 755 -18.43 1.02 -14.41
N ARG A 756 -18.79 -0.09 -13.76
CA ARG A 756 -18.40 -1.45 -14.15
C ARG A 756 -18.77 -1.77 -15.61
N ASN A 757 -19.94 -1.32 -16.06
CA ASN A 757 -20.44 -1.49 -17.43
C ASN A 757 -19.88 -0.48 -18.44
N SER A 758 -19.08 0.50 -18.02
CA SER A 758 -18.54 1.55 -18.90
C SER A 758 -17.41 1.02 -19.79
N ALA A 759 -17.78 0.54 -20.98
CA ALA A 759 -16.85 -0.05 -21.96
C ALA A 759 -15.69 0.86 -22.39
N ARG A 760 -15.77 2.17 -22.12
CA ARG A 760 -14.72 3.16 -22.43
C ARG A 760 -13.76 3.43 -21.28
N CYS A 761 -14.02 2.91 -20.08
CA CYS A 761 -13.21 3.17 -18.90
C CYS A 761 -12.17 2.06 -18.69
N VAL A 762 -10.89 2.46 -18.65
CA VAL A 762 -9.75 1.57 -18.31
C VAL A 762 -9.61 1.39 -16.78
N GLY A 763 -9.94 2.41 -15.98
CA GLY A 763 -9.89 2.38 -14.51
C GLY A 763 -10.98 1.55 -13.81
N ARG A 764 -11.57 0.55 -14.47
CA ARG A 764 -12.74 -0.20 -13.96
C ARG A 764 -12.45 -1.10 -12.75
N GLN A 765 -11.20 -1.38 -12.41
CA GLN A 765 -10.87 -2.19 -11.22
C GLN A 765 -11.43 -1.57 -9.93
N PHE A 766 -11.56 -0.25 -9.87
CA PHE A 766 -11.95 0.50 -8.68
C PHE A 766 -13.47 0.69 -8.53
N TRP A 767 -14.30 0.04 -9.37
CA TRP A 767 -15.74 0.31 -9.49
C TRP A 767 -16.55 0.22 -8.18
N ARG A 768 -16.12 -0.63 -7.23
CA ARG A 768 -16.75 -0.81 -5.91
C ARG A 768 -16.41 0.31 -4.91
N GLY A 769 -15.37 1.11 -5.18
CA GLY A 769 -14.88 2.18 -4.32
C GLY A 769 -15.54 3.54 -4.56
N LEU A 770 -16.55 3.62 -5.44
CA LEU A 770 -17.30 4.85 -5.71
C LEU A 770 -18.18 5.22 -4.51
N ASP A 771 -17.87 6.35 -3.87
CA ASP A 771 -18.78 7.01 -2.93
C ASP A 771 -19.92 7.69 -3.70
N VAL A 772 -21.17 7.44 -3.32
CA VAL A 772 -22.35 7.94 -4.06
C VAL A 772 -23.21 8.80 -3.14
N ARG A 773 -23.15 10.11 -3.38
CA ARG A 773 -23.84 11.12 -2.57
C ARG A 773 -25.20 11.46 -3.19
N ASP A 774 -26.28 11.12 -2.48
CA ASP A 774 -27.67 11.31 -2.94
C ASP A 774 -28.21 12.71 -2.58
N TYR A 775 -28.31 13.58 -3.58
CA TYR A 775 -28.89 14.92 -3.48
C TYR A 775 -30.08 15.11 -4.42
N ARG A 776 -30.83 14.03 -4.71
CA ARG A 776 -32.03 14.06 -5.57
C ARG A 776 -33.14 15.01 -5.10
N HIS A 777 -33.08 15.44 -3.85
CA HIS A 777 -34.01 16.38 -3.22
C HIS A 777 -33.65 17.87 -3.45
N LEU A 778 -32.42 18.18 -3.91
CA LEU A 778 -32.00 19.56 -4.15
C LEU A 778 -32.55 20.09 -5.47
N THR A 779 -33.16 21.28 -5.40
CA THR A 779 -33.75 22.00 -6.54
C THR A 779 -33.15 23.40 -6.76
N GLN A 780 -32.56 23.99 -5.73
CA GLN A 780 -31.99 25.34 -5.79
C GLN A 780 -30.58 25.30 -6.38
N PRO A 781 -30.27 26.04 -7.46
CA PRO A 781 -28.98 25.94 -8.15
C PRO A 781 -27.79 26.43 -7.30
N GLN A 782 -28.01 27.36 -6.36
CA GLN A 782 -27.02 27.74 -5.33
C GLN A 782 -26.62 26.51 -4.48
N ALA A 783 -27.59 25.83 -3.87
CA ALA A 783 -27.33 24.66 -3.02
C ALA A 783 -26.70 23.50 -3.82
N MET A 784 -27.06 23.36 -5.11
CA MET A 784 -26.37 22.45 -6.01
C MET A 784 -24.89 22.84 -6.18
N ALA A 785 -24.58 24.12 -6.48
CA ALA A 785 -23.21 24.59 -6.62
C ALA A 785 -22.38 24.37 -5.33
N ASP A 786 -22.94 24.70 -4.18
CA ASP A 786 -22.29 24.51 -2.88
C ASP A 786 -21.95 23.01 -2.65
N THR A 787 -22.88 22.12 -3.02
CA THR A 787 -22.68 20.64 -2.96
C THR A 787 -21.60 20.15 -3.94
N LEU A 788 -21.40 20.83 -5.07
CA LEU A 788 -20.35 20.54 -6.05
C LEU A 788 -18.98 21.07 -5.63
N VAL A 789 -18.92 22.23 -4.98
CA VAL A 789 -17.69 22.72 -4.33
C VAL A 789 -17.28 21.75 -3.21
N GLU A 790 -18.24 21.23 -2.45
CA GLU A 790 -18.00 20.17 -1.47
C GLU A 790 -17.55 18.84 -2.12
N HIS A 791 -18.13 18.45 -3.27
CA HIS A 791 -17.68 17.29 -4.04
C HIS A 791 -16.21 17.41 -4.41
N ILE A 792 -15.79 18.56 -4.97
CA ILE A 792 -14.40 18.83 -5.32
C ILE A 792 -13.51 18.66 -4.09
N LYS A 793 -13.87 19.27 -2.96
CA LYS A 793 -13.09 19.19 -1.71
C LYS A 793 -12.94 17.75 -1.20
N ILE A 794 -14.02 16.98 -1.12
CA ILE A 794 -14.03 15.59 -0.64
C ILE A 794 -13.23 14.68 -1.59
N ALA A 795 -13.43 14.84 -2.90
CA ALA A 795 -12.79 14.01 -3.90
C ALA A 795 -11.29 14.31 -4.07
N THR A 796 -10.86 15.57 -3.89
CA THR A 796 -9.45 15.97 -3.95
C THR A 796 -8.65 15.49 -2.73
N ASN A 797 -9.23 15.53 -1.51
CA ASN A 797 -8.66 14.92 -0.30
C ASN A 797 -7.13 15.16 -0.11
N GLY A 798 -6.70 16.41 -0.24
CA GLY A 798 -5.30 16.83 -0.05
C GLY A 798 -4.30 16.26 -1.07
N GLY A 799 -4.75 15.75 -2.22
CA GLY A 799 -3.93 15.09 -3.24
C GLY A 799 -4.12 13.57 -3.29
N ASN A 800 -4.70 12.95 -2.25
CA ASN A 800 -5.00 11.52 -2.22
C ASN A 800 -6.43 11.27 -2.75
N LEU A 801 -6.62 11.29 -4.07
CA LEU A 801 -7.93 11.40 -4.71
C LEU A 801 -8.87 10.22 -4.38
N ARG A 802 -10.17 10.51 -4.22
CA ARG A 802 -11.22 9.53 -3.89
C ARG A 802 -12.29 9.48 -4.98
N PRO A 803 -12.68 8.29 -5.52
CA PRO A 803 -13.77 8.19 -6.48
C PRO A 803 -15.11 8.57 -5.82
N THR A 804 -15.69 9.68 -6.27
CA THR A 804 -16.91 10.25 -5.69
C THR A 804 -17.92 10.52 -6.81
N MET A 805 -19.21 10.37 -6.54
CA MET A 805 -20.32 10.80 -7.39
C MET A 805 -21.32 11.64 -6.58
N THR A 806 -21.93 12.65 -7.18
CA THR A 806 -23.00 13.45 -6.57
C THR A 806 -24.21 13.43 -7.50
N VAL A 807 -25.32 12.82 -7.09
CA VAL A 807 -26.49 12.58 -7.95
C VAL A 807 -27.63 13.55 -7.60
N PHE A 808 -28.10 14.31 -8.60
CA PHE A 808 -29.28 15.18 -8.48
C PHE A 808 -30.55 14.51 -9.04
N ALA A 809 -31.67 15.24 -9.04
CA ALA A 809 -32.97 14.72 -9.45
C ALA A 809 -32.96 14.08 -10.86
N PRO A 810 -33.61 12.91 -11.05
CA PRO A 810 -33.78 12.32 -12.38
C PRO A 810 -34.81 13.08 -13.22
N ASP A 811 -34.81 12.80 -14.52
CA ASP A 811 -35.89 13.17 -15.42
C ASP A 811 -37.19 12.44 -15.06
N ARG A 812 -38.31 13.16 -15.20
CA ARG A 812 -39.68 12.65 -15.02
C ARG A 812 -40.48 12.87 -16.31
N PRO A 813 -41.59 12.14 -16.52
CA PRO A 813 -42.47 12.35 -17.68
C PRO A 813 -42.99 13.80 -17.82
N GLU A 814 -43.13 14.53 -16.71
CA GLU A 814 -43.67 15.90 -16.69
C GLU A 814 -42.58 17.00 -16.63
N ALA A 815 -41.35 16.67 -16.25
CA ALA A 815 -40.25 17.63 -16.10
C ALA A 815 -38.87 16.95 -16.17
N ARG A 816 -37.93 17.54 -16.90
CA ARG A 816 -36.51 17.14 -16.84
C ARG A 816 -35.91 17.48 -15.48
N GLY A 817 -34.92 16.71 -15.04
CA GLY A 817 -34.01 17.05 -13.96
C GLY A 817 -32.97 18.10 -14.37
N PRO A 818 -32.17 18.61 -13.42
CA PRO A 818 -31.15 19.61 -13.71
C PRO A 818 -30.02 19.07 -14.59
N ARG A 819 -29.31 19.97 -15.25
CA ARG A 819 -28.12 19.70 -16.06
C ARG A 819 -26.95 20.57 -15.58
N ILE A 820 -25.73 20.06 -15.70
CA ILE A 820 -24.48 20.83 -15.58
C ILE A 820 -23.93 20.96 -16.99
N TRP A 821 -23.63 22.19 -17.42
CA TRP A 821 -23.19 22.47 -18.79
C TRP A 821 -21.68 22.25 -18.99
N ASN A 822 -20.89 22.35 -17.92
CA ASN A 822 -19.47 21.97 -17.94
C ASN A 822 -19.32 20.47 -18.28
N ASN A 823 -18.28 20.12 -19.04
CA ASN A 823 -17.92 18.71 -19.32
C ASN A 823 -17.13 18.07 -18.17
N GLN A 824 -16.36 18.85 -17.43
CA GLN A 824 -15.86 18.49 -16.11
C GLN A 824 -16.10 19.64 -15.12
N LEU A 825 -16.22 19.35 -13.82
CA LEU A 825 -16.45 20.36 -12.79
C LEU A 825 -15.35 21.43 -12.79
N ILE A 826 -14.09 21.04 -12.97
CA ILE A 826 -12.96 21.95 -13.13
C ILE A 826 -12.53 21.92 -14.60
N ARG A 827 -12.44 23.10 -15.22
CA ARG A 827 -11.94 23.31 -16.58
C ARG A 827 -11.28 24.66 -16.71
N TYR A 828 -10.29 24.76 -17.59
CA TYR A 828 -9.71 26.03 -17.99
C TYR A 828 -10.51 26.70 -19.10
N ALA A 829 -10.58 28.03 -19.06
CA ALA A 829 -11.20 28.86 -20.08
C ALA A 829 -10.39 28.84 -21.40
N GLY A 830 -11.07 29.19 -22.50
CA GLY A 830 -10.46 29.40 -23.80
C GLY A 830 -10.96 30.72 -24.40
N TYR A 831 -10.11 31.74 -24.43
CA TYR A 831 -10.45 33.08 -24.91
C TYR A 831 -10.00 33.27 -26.36
N ASP A 832 -10.88 33.76 -27.23
CA ASP A 832 -10.49 34.21 -28.57
C ASP A 832 -9.86 35.61 -28.49
N VAL A 833 -8.57 35.70 -28.81
CA VAL A 833 -7.77 36.93 -28.82
C VAL A 833 -7.24 37.12 -30.24
N ASP A 834 -7.91 37.99 -31.00
CA ASP A 834 -7.58 38.32 -32.40
C ASP A 834 -7.44 37.09 -33.34
N GLY A 835 -8.23 36.02 -33.10
CA GLY A 835 -8.20 34.79 -33.89
C GLY A 835 -7.16 33.76 -33.43
N GLN A 836 -6.50 33.98 -32.28
CA GLN A 836 -5.71 32.98 -31.56
C GLN A 836 -6.39 32.66 -30.23
N ILE A 837 -6.39 31.38 -29.83
CA ILE A 837 -6.99 30.99 -28.54
C ILE A 837 -5.94 31.06 -27.42
N LEU A 838 -6.26 31.82 -26.37
CA LEU A 838 -5.56 31.79 -25.09
C LEU A 838 -6.26 30.79 -24.16
N GLY A 839 -5.54 29.76 -23.72
CA GLY A 839 -6.06 28.71 -22.83
C GLY A 839 -6.59 27.49 -23.58
N ASP A 840 -7.58 26.80 -23.00
CA ASP A 840 -8.08 25.52 -23.51
C ASP A 840 -9.13 25.73 -24.63
N SER A 841 -8.70 25.53 -25.87
CA SER A 841 -9.53 25.77 -27.05
C SER A 841 -10.77 24.89 -27.16
N ALA A 842 -10.80 23.71 -26.52
CA ALA A 842 -12.01 22.88 -26.43
C ALA A 842 -13.14 23.54 -25.62
N ASN A 843 -12.82 24.46 -24.72
CA ASN A 843 -13.78 25.13 -23.84
C ASN A 843 -14.16 26.54 -24.33
N SER A 844 -13.67 26.97 -25.51
CA SER A 844 -13.90 28.31 -26.07
C SER A 844 -15.37 28.70 -26.22
N GLU A 845 -16.21 27.76 -26.68
CA GLU A 845 -17.66 27.98 -26.81
C GLU A 845 -18.35 28.20 -25.46
N LEU A 846 -18.02 27.37 -24.45
CA LEU A 846 -18.56 27.49 -23.09
C LEU A 846 -18.04 28.76 -22.39
N THR A 847 -16.79 29.15 -22.66
CA THR A 847 -16.17 30.39 -22.17
C THR A 847 -16.96 31.59 -22.69
N ARG A 848 -17.24 31.65 -24.00
CA ARG A 848 -18.08 32.70 -24.61
C ARG A 848 -19.47 32.74 -23.98
N ILE A 849 -20.12 31.58 -23.80
CA ILE A 849 -21.44 31.49 -23.16
C ILE A 849 -21.40 32.02 -21.72
N ALA A 850 -20.37 31.69 -20.94
CA ALA A 850 -20.22 32.18 -19.57
C ALA A 850 -20.06 33.70 -19.51
N LEU A 851 -19.23 34.28 -20.40
CA LEU A 851 -19.05 35.73 -20.54
C LEU A 851 -20.36 36.43 -20.94
N GLU A 852 -21.12 35.87 -21.89
CA GLU A 852 -22.44 36.38 -22.30
C GLU A 852 -23.47 36.37 -21.16
N HIS A 853 -23.34 35.44 -20.21
CA HIS A 853 -24.18 35.33 -19.01
C HIS A 853 -23.59 36.06 -17.78
N GLY A 854 -22.58 36.91 -17.98
CA GLY A 854 -22.09 37.83 -16.95
C GLY A 854 -21.00 37.27 -16.03
N TRP A 855 -20.38 36.13 -16.36
CA TRP A 855 -19.11 35.75 -15.72
C TRP A 855 -18.04 36.81 -16.00
N GLN A 856 -17.28 37.17 -14.96
CA GLN A 856 -16.13 38.05 -15.07
C GLN A 856 -14.86 37.21 -14.88
N PRO A 857 -13.97 37.12 -15.88
CA PRO A 857 -12.71 36.42 -15.74
C PRO A 857 -11.75 37.21 -14.82
N PRO A 858 -10.63 36.60 -14.38
CA PRO A 858 -9.57 37.32 -13.66
C PRO A 858 -9.09 38.57 -14.40
N CYS A 859 -8.67 39.60 -13.65
CA CYS A 859 -8.20 40.86 -14.24
C CYS A 859 -7.02 40.68 -15.21
N ASP A 860 -6.11 39.75 -14.88
CA ASP A 860 -4.99 39.33 -15.70
C ASP A 860 -5.29 37.93 -16.26
N ALA A 861 -6.06 37.86 -17.34
CA ALA A 861 -6.50 36.59 -17.93
C ALA A 861 -5.31 35.71 -18.36
N SER A 862 -5.35 34.44 -18.01
CA SER A 862 -4.26 33.47 -18.24
C SER A 862 -4.70 32.27 -19.08
N ALA A 863 -3.74 31.45 -19.51
CA ALA A 863 -4.02 30.19 -20.20
C ALA A 863 -4.65 29.11 -19.30
N PHE A 864 -4.82 29.38 -18.01
CA PHE A 864 -5.25 28.42 -16.98
C PHE A 864 -6.27 29.03 -16.00
N ASP A 865 -7.14 29.91 -16.48
CA ASP A 865 -8.22 30.48 -15.68
C ASP A 865 -9.36 29.47 -15.51
N ILE A 866 -9.84 29.25 -14.29
CA ILE A 866 -10.89 28.25 -14.02
C ILE A 866 -12.27 28.80 -14.40
N LEU A 867 -13.01 28.04 -15.21
CA LEU A 867 -14.39 28.35 -15.60
C LEU A 867 -15.35 28.18 -14.40
N PRO A 868 -16.45 28.98 -14.35
CA PRO A 868 -17.48 28.80 -13.33
C PRO A 868 -18.27 27.51 -13.60
N LEU A 869 -18.88 26.95 -12.55
CA LEU A 869 -19.94 25.97 -12.71
C LEU A 869 -21.14 26.65 -13.37
N VAL A 870 -21.63 26.07 -14.46
CA VAL A 870 -22.79 26.54 -15.23
C VAL A 870 -23.93 25.53 -15.01
N ILE A 871 -24.85 25.88 -14.12
CA ILE A 871 -25.92 25.02 -13.63
C ILE A 871 -27.26 25.45 -14.21
N ASP A 872 -27.95 24.49 -14.79
CA ASP A 872 -29.23 24.64 -15.46
C ASP A 872 -30.29 23.83 -14.69
N ALA A 873 -30.97 24.50 -13.75
CA ALA A 873 -31.94 23.91 -12.84
C ALA A 873 -33.39 24.22 -13.30
N PRO A 874 -34.31 23.23 -13.30
CA PRO A 874 -35.69 23.43 -13.74
C PRO A 874 -36.40 24.52 -12.94
N GLY A 875 -37.01 25.49 -13.63
CA GLY A 875 -37.70 26.62 -13.00
C GLY A 875 -36.80 27.79 -12.58
N HIS A 876 -35.49 27.71 -12.81
CA HIS A 876 -34.51 28.75 -12.51
C HIS A 876 -33.85 29.29 -13.80
N PRO A 877 -33.35 30.54 -13.81
CA PRO A 877 -32.43 31.00 -14.86
C PRO A 877 -31.10 30.25 -14.77
N LEU A 878 -30.33 30.26 -15.87
CA LEU A 878 -28.98 29.70 -15.89
C LEU A 878 -28.12 30.33 -14.78
N TYR A 879 -27.55 29.50 -13.92
CA TYR A 879 -26.85 29.94 -12.72
C TYR A 879 -25.35 29.67 -12.85
N LEU A 880 -24.54 30.73 -12.66
CA LEU A 880 -23.09 30.68 -12.77
C LEU A 880 -22.47 30.85 -11.38
N HIS A 881 -21.57 29.93 -11.02
CA HIS A 881 -20.90 29.94 -9.72
C HIS A 881 -19.38 29.80 -9.91
N ALA A 882 -18.63 30.82 -9.51
CA ALA A 882 -17.16 30.75 -9.52
C ALA A 882 -16.67 29.75 -8.47
N ILE A 883 -15.82 28.81 -8.88
CA ILE A 883 -15.28 27.80 -7.97
C ILE A 883 -14.18 28.45 -7.12
N PRO A 884 -14.19 28.32 -5.78
CA PRO A 884 -13.13 28.87 -4.95
C PRO A 884 -11.77 28.21 -5.26
N GLU A 885 -10.73 29.02 -5.51
CA GLU A 885 -9.37 28.52 -5.75
C GLU A 885 -8.87 27.59 -4.63
N SER A 886 -9.33 27.82 -3.39
CA SER A 886 -8.98 27.01 -2.21
C SER A 886 -9.46 25.55 -2.24
N VAL A 887 -10.37 25.17 -3.16
CA VAL A 887 -10.73 23.76 -3.39
C VAL A 887 -10.12 23.20 -4.68
N CYS A 888 -9.55 24.04 -5.54
CA CYS A 888 -8.96 23.63 -6.81
C CYS A 888 -7.46 23.35 -6.64
N LEU A 889 -7.11 22.11 -6.28
CA LEU A 889 -5.71 21.68 -6.29
C LEU A 889 -5.19 21.63 -7.73
N GLU A 890 -4.14 22.42 -8.01
CA GLU A 890 -3.43 22.43 -9.30
C GLU A 890 -1.98 21.99 -9.10
N VAL A 891 -1.47 21.19 -10.04
CA VAL A 891 -0.10 20.68 -10.07
C VAL A 891 0.71 21.49 -11.10
N PRO A 892 1.74 22.26 -10.67
CA PRO A 892 2.69 22.89 -11.59
C PRO A 892 3.53 21.82 -12.29
N ILE A 893 3.70 21.93 -13.61
CA ILE A 893 4.42 20.94 -14.41
C ILE A 893 5.91 21.30 -14.54
N THR A 894 6.74 20.39 -14.07
CA THR A 894 8.20 20.42 -14.04
C THR A 894 8.76 19.14 -14.68
N HIS A 895 10.06 19.09 -14.97
CA HIS A 895 10.70 17.90 -15.56
C HIS A 895 12.01 17.57 -14.84
N PRO A 896 12.29 16.28 -14.52
CA PRO A 896 13.44 15.90 -13.70
C PRO A 896 14.81 16.25 -14.31
N GLU A 897 14.88 16.39 -15.64
CA GLU A 897 16.13 16.68 -16.37
C GLU A 897 16.10 18.00 -17.16
N TYR A 898 14.91 18.52 -17.47
CA TYR A 898 14.74 19.67 -18.37
C TYR A 898 14.21 20.86 -17.57
N LEU A 899 15.08 21.45 -16.75
CA LEU A 899 14.74 22.54 -15.82
C LEU A 899 14.04 23.74 -16.48
N TRP A 900 14.18 23.91 -17.80
CA TRP A 900 13.45 24.93 -18.55
C TRP A 900 11.93 24.70 -18.63
N PHE A 901 11.40 23.53 -18.24
CA PHE A 901 9.95 23.28 -18.15
C PHE A 901 9.26 24.28 -17.20
N GLU A 902 9.89 24.62 -16.07
CA GLU A 902 9.38 25.64 -15.13
C GLU A 902 9.13 27.00 -15.82
N THR A 903 9.96 27.35 -16.80
CA THR A 903 9.83 28.60 -17.57
C THR A 903 8.63 28.63 -18.52
N LEU A 904 7.95 27.50 -18.71
CA LEU A 904 6.68 27.43 -19.45
C LEU A 904 5.46 27.72 -18.56
N SER A 905 5.63 27.65 -17.22
CA SER A 905 4.56 27.89 -16.23
C SER A 905 3.28 27.09 -16.51
N LEU A 906 3.44 25.87 -17.03
CA LEU A 906 2.35 24.93 -17.25
C LEU A 906 1.83 24.41 -15.90
N LYS A 907 0.51 24.21 -15.80
CA LYS A 907 -0.14 23.55 -14.66
C LYS A 907 -1.34 22.74 -15.12
N TRP A 908 -1.81 21.81 -14.28
CA TRP A 908 -3.07 21.12 -14.50
C TRP A 908 -3.80 20.85 -13.17
N TYR A 909 -5.13 20.97 -13.14
CA TYR A 909 -5.92 20.62 -11.95
C TYR A 909 -5.85 19.12 -11.68
N ALA A 910 -5.82 18.73 -10.41
CA ALA A 910 -5.65 17.35 -9.99
C ALA A 910 -6.86 16.45 -10.30
N LEU A 911 -8.09 17.01 -10.29
CA LEU A 911 -9.33 16.24 -10.19
C LEU A 911 -10.10 16.11 -11.53
N PRO A 912 -10.12 14.93 -12.18
CA PRO A 912 -10.93 14.69 -13.38
C PRO A 912 -12.38 14.32 -13.00
N ALA A 913 -13.22 15.32 -12.76
CA ALA A 913 -14.63 15.13 -12.39
C ALA A 913 -15.58 15.36 -13.58
N VAL A 914 -15.99 14.30 -14.30
CA VAL A 914 -16.90 14.32 -15.47
C VAL A 914 -18.30 14.78 -15.09
N SER A 915 -18.93 15.62 -15.92
CA SER A 915 -20.25 16.22 -15.63
C SER A 915 -21.22 16.37 -16.82
N ASP A 916 -20.82 16.03 -18.05
CA ASP A 916 -21.65 16.09 -19.28
C ASP A 916 -22.31 14.76 -19.70
N VAL A 917 -22.28 13.75 -18.83
CA VAL A 917 -22.90 12.45 -19.08
C VAL A 917 -24.21 12.27 -18.31
N GLU A 918 -25.08 11.42 -18.83
CA GLU A 918 -26.34 11.01 -18.23
C GLU A 918 -26.27 9.53 -17.81
N MET A 919 -26.92 9.17 -16.70
CA MET A 919 -26.96 7.78 -16.21
C MET A 919 -28.34 7.20 -16.45
N ARG A 920 -28.40 6.08 -17.16
CA ARG A 920 -29.64 5.31 -17.35
C ARG A 920 -29.62 4.12 -16.40
N LEU A 921 -30.47 4.19 -15.38
CA LEU A 921 -30.55 3.23 -14.30
C LEU A 921 -31.97 2.64 -14.24
N GLY A 922 -32.11 1.36 -14.61
CA GLY A 922 -33.42 0.69 -14.68
C GLY A 922 -34.48 1.43 -15.51
N GLY A 923 -34.06 2.13 -16.57
CA GLY A 923 -34.92 2.97 -17.41
C GLY A 923 -35.17 4.39 -16.90
N VAL A 924 -34.71 4.75 -15.71
CA VAL A 924 -34.72 6.14 -15.19
C VAL A 924 -33.45 6.87 -15.65
N LEU A 925 -33.61 8.10 -16.17
CA LEU A 925 -32.50 8.94 -16.63
C LEU A 925 -32.13 9.99 -15.58
N TYR A 926 -30.85 10.12 -15.28
CA TYR A 926 -30.28 11.16 -14.43
C TYR A 926 -29.42 12.10 -15.28
N GLY A 927 -29.74 13.40 -15.24
CA GLY A 927 -29.13 14.41 -16.12
C GLY A 927 -27.95 15.20 -15.52
N ALA A 928 -27.80 15.18 -14.20
CA ALA A 928 -26.68 15.78 -13.48
C ALA A 928 -26.21 14.81 -12.39
N LEU A 929 -25.06 14.20 -12.63
CA LEU A 929 -24.43 13.23 -11.73
C LEU A 929 -22.90 13.30 -11.79
N PRO A 930 -22.27 14.45 -11.50
CA PRO A 930 -20.82 14.56 -11.65
C PRO A 930 -20.08 13.52 -10.81
N PHE A 931 -19.08 12.90 -11.42
CA PHE A 931 -18.25 11.87 -10.78
C PHE A 931 -16.79 11.98 -11.21
N ASN A 932 -15.89 11.52 -10.34
CA ASN A 932 -14.46 11.51 -10.59
C ASN A 932 -13.82 10.15 -10.35
N GLY A 933 -12.62 9.98 -10.92
CA GLY A 933 -11.58 9.09 -10.41
C GLY A 933 -10.32 9.92 -10.16
N TRP A 934 -9.19 9.42 -10.64
CA TRP A 934 -7.93 10.16 -10.78
C TRP A 934 -7.44 10.04 -12.24
N TYR A 935 -6.46 10.86 -12.61
CA TYR A 935 -5.93 10.89 -13.97
C TYR A 935 -5.10 9.66 -14.31
N MET A 936 -5.18 9.25 -15.57
CA MET A 936 -4.07 8.60 -16.27
C MET A 936 -3.22 9.68 -16.93
N GLU A 937 -1.89 9.60 -16.81
CA GLU A 937 -0.95 10.67 -17.24
C GLU A 937 -1.13 11.11 -18.70
N THR A 938 -1.42 10.17 -19.58
CA THR A 938 -1.61 10.37 -21.02
C THR A 938 -2.85 11.20 -21.33
N GLU A 939 -3.83 11.30 -20.43
CA GLU A 939 -4.93 12.27 -20.57
C GLU A 939 -4.40 13.71 -20.54
N ILE A 940 -3.38 13.98 -19.70
CA ILE A 940 -2.77 15.31 -19.59
C ILE A 940 -1.66 15.47 -20.63
N GLY A 941 -0.62 14.64 -20.56
CA GLY A 941 0.60 14.79 -21.35
C GLY A 941 0.44 14.48 -22.84
N ALA A 942 -0.44 13.54 -23.20
CA ALA A 942 -0.62 13.05 -24.57
C ALA A 942 -1.95 13.47 -25.23
N ARG A 943 -2.89 14.05 -24.48
CA ARG A 943 -4.13 14.64 -25.01
C ARG A 943 -4.22 16.13 -24.71
N ASN A 944 -4.38 16.53 -23.44
CA ASN A 944 -4.59 17.94 -23.07
C ASN A 944 -3.45 18.86 -23.57
N PHE A 945 -2.19 18.44 -23.43
CA PHE A 945 -1.03 19.25 -23.84
C PHE A 945 -0.63 19.12 -25.31
N THR A 946 -0.93 18.00 -26.00
CA THR A 946 -0.44 17.76 -27.38
C THR A 946 -1.49 17.75 -28.48
N ASP A 947 -2.78 17.64 -28.16
CA ASP A 947 -3.84 17.73 -29.19
C ASP A 947 -3.89 19.14 -29.79
N ARG A 948 -4.10 19.21 -31.11
CA ARG A 948 -4.12 20.46 -31.89
C ARG A 948 -5.31 21.37 -31.59
N ASP A 949 -6.40 20.76 -31.17
CA ASP A 949 -7.64 21.38 -30.71
C ASP A 949 -7.66 21.54 -29.18
N ARG A 950 -6.48 21.55 -28.54
CA ARG A 950 -6.25 21.81 -27.11
C ARG A 950 -5.13 22.86 -26.94
N TYR A 951 -4.00 22.51 -26.31
CA TYR A 951 -2.86 23.41 -26.07
C TYR A 951 -1.71 23.31 -27.12
N ASP A 952 -1.71 22.31 -28.01
CA ASP A 952 -0.73 22.11 -29.12
C ASP A 952 0.77 22.34 -28.78
N LEU A 953 1.23 21.92 -27.59
CA LEU A 953 2.57 22.22 -27.09
C LEU A 953 3.69 21.41 -27.77
N THR A 954 3.36 20.36 -28.52
CA THR A 954 4.30 19.37 -29.09
C THR A 954 5.49 20.02 -29.81
N HIS A 955 5.23 21.03 -30.65
CA HIS A 955 6.30 21.72 -31.40
C HIS A 955 7.15 22.63 -30.49
N ALA A 956 6.55 23.32 -29.53
CA ALA A 956 7.26 24.20 -28.60
C ALA A 956 8.24 23.40 -27.70
N ILE A 957 7.80 22.25 -27.21
CA ILE A 957 8.63 21.31 -26.44
C ILE A 957 9.79 20.78 -27.30
N ALA A 958 9.51 20.31 -28.52
CA ALA A 958 10.56 19.79 -29.41
C ALA A 958 11.65 20.82 -29.74
N VAL A 959 11.28 22.09 -29.93
CA VAL A 959 12.25 23.20 -30.14
C VAL A 959 13.07 23.46 -28.88
N LYS A 960 12.46 23.50 -27.68
CA LYS A 960 13.16 23.67 -26.40
C LYS A 960 14.12 22.51 -26.09
N MET A 961 13.79 21.30 -26.51
CA MET A 961 14.65 20.12 -26.44
C MET A 961 15.79 20.11 -27.49
N GLY A 962 15.78 21.01 -28.47
CA GLY A 962 16.77 21.03 -29.55
C GLY A 962 16.61 19.91 -30.58
N LEU A 963 15.41 19.37 -30.76
CA LEU A 963 15.13 18.30 -31.73
C LEU A 963 15.04 18.85 -33.17
N ASP A 964 15.42 18.04 -34.16
CA ASP A 964 15.21 18.35 -35.57
C ASP A 964 13.73 18.17 -35.95
N THR A 965 12.97 19.27 -35.93
CA THR A 965 11.55 19.32 -36.32
C THR A 965 11.32 19.39 -37.83
N SER A 966 12.37 19.40 -38.66
CA SER A 966 12.24 19.64 -40.11
C SER A 966 11.55 18.52 -40.89
N ARG A 967 11.51 17.30 -40.34
CA ARG A 967 10.94 16.10 -40.98
C ARG A 967 10.36 15.15 -39.95
N GLU A 968 9.17 14.62 -40.20
CA GLU A 968 8.50 13.61 -39.36
C GLU A 968 9.37 12.36 -39.07
N ARG A 969 10.27 11.99 -39.99
CA ARG A 969 11.16 10.81 -39.86
C ARG A 969 12.18 10.90 -38.72
N THR A 970 12.35 12.05 -38.06
CA THR A 970 13.21 12.18 -36.87
C THR A 970 12.50 11.75 -35.59
N LEU A 971 11.20 11.43 -35.64
CA LEU A 971 10.36 11.04 -34.50
C LEU A 971 10.32 12.11 -33.39
N TRP A 972 10.43 13.38 -33.79
CA TRP A 972 10.49 14.51 -32.87
C TRP A 972 9.21 14.69 -32.05
N LYS A 973 8.04 14.33 -32.60
CA LYS A 973 6.74 14.39 -31.91
C LYS A 973 6.64 13.33 -30.82
N ASP A 974 6.99 12.09 -31.17
CA ASP A 974 7.00 10.93 -30.27
C ASP A 974 7.88 11.23 -29.05
N ARG A 975 9.08 11.77 -29.29
CA ARG A 975 10.00 12.15 -28.23
C ARG A 975 9.51 13.33 -27.40
N ALA A 976 8.93 14.37 -28.01
CA ALA A 976 8.39 15.52 -27.28
C ALA A 976 7.16 15.15 -26.42
N GLN A 977 6.27 14.28 -26.91
CA GLN A 977 5.13 13.77 -26.16
C GLN A 977 5.57 12.87 -24.99
N LEU A 978 6.61 12.04 -25.19
CA LEU A 978 7.13 11.18 -24.12
C LEU A 978 7.65 11.99 -22.93
N GLU A 979 8.43 13.05 -23.16
CA GLU A 979 8.93 13.90 -22.06
C GLU A 979 7.80 14.75 -21.44
N LEU A 980 6.72 15.07 -22.17
CA LEU A 980 5.51 15.68 -21.60
C LEU A 980 4.79 14.73 -20.64
N ASN A 981 4.59 13.45 -21.02
CA ASN A 981 4.04 12.44 -20.10
C ASN A 981 4.93 12.26 -18.86
N ARG A 982 6.26 12.22 -19.06
CA ARG A 982 7.25 12.13 -17.98
C ARG A 982 7.24 13.35 -17.05
N ALA A 983 7.07 14.56 -17.60
CA ALA A 983 6.90 15.78 -16.82
C ALA A 983 5.64 15.71 -15.96
N VAL A 984 4.51 15.25 -16.53
CA VAL A 984 3.25 15.09 -15.79
C VAL A 984 3.40 14.11 -14.62
N LEU A 985 3.90 12.89 -14.86
CA LEU A 985 4.10 11.90 -13.79
C LEU A 985 4.99 12.45 -12.66
N TYR A 986 6.18 12.91 -13.01
CA TYR A 986 7.13 13.49 -12.05
C TYR A 986 6.52 14.62 -11.22
N SER A 987 5.74 15.49 -11.87
CA SER A 987 5.11 16.63 -11.19
C SER A 987 4.02 16.22 -10.22
N PHE A 988 3.20 15.23 -10.57
CA PHE A 988 2.17 14.71 -9.67
C PHE A 988 2.81 13.95 -8.49
N ASP A 989 3.86 13.16 -8.74
CA ASP A 989 4.61 12.44 -7.71
C ASP A 989 5.21 13.39 -6.66
N ILE A 990 5.98 14.41 -7.07
CA ILE A 990 6.63 15.34 -6.12
C ILE A 990 5.62 16.23 -5.36
N ASN A 991 4.42 16.43 -5.90
CA ASN A 991 3.32 17.14 -5.23
C ASN A 991 2.41 16.19 -4.42
N ASN A 992 2.72 14.89 -4.34
CA ASN A 992 1.93 13.87 -3.64
C ASN A 992 0.47 13.76 -4.12
N VAL A 993 0.23 13.94 -5.43
CA VAL A 993 -1.10 13.88 -6.04
C VAL A 993 -1.30 12.56 -6.78
N THR A 994 -2.41 11.86 -6.51
CA THR A 994 -2.73 10.58 -7.14
C THR A 994 -2.83 10.71 -8.67
N ILE A 995 -1.99 9.96 -9.36
CA ILE A 995 -2.01 9.73 -10.80
C ILE A 995 -1.67 8.26 -11.08
N MET A 996 -1.96 7.78 -12.28
CA MET A 996 -1.59 6.45 -12.74
C MET A 996 -0.91 6.54 -14.11
N ASP A 997 0.13 5.74 -14.34
CA ASP A 997 0.73 5.62 -15.67
C ASP A 997 -0.07 4.66 -16.56
N HIS A 998 0.03 4.83 -17.88
CA HIS A 998 -0.76 4.07 -18.84
C HIS A 998 -0.43 2.57 -18.92
N HIS A 999 0.75 2.13 -18.46
CA HIS A 999 1.07 0.71 -18.31
C HIS A 999 0.42 0.13 -17.05
N GLU A 1000 0.49 0.82 -15.90
CA GLU A 1000 -0.26 0.39 -14.70
C GLU A 1000 -1.77 0.39 -14.95
N ALA A 1001 -2.31 1.38 -15.65
CA ALA A 1001 -3.74 1.42 -16.00
C ALA A 1001 -4.15 0.22 -16.86
N SER A 1002 -3.34 -0.14 -17.87
CA SER A 1002 -3.51 -1.36 -18.67
C SER A 1002 -3.49 -2.62 -17.80
N ASP A 1003 -2.54 -2.73 -16.88
CA ASP A 1003 -2.40 -3.88 -15.99
C ASP A 1003 -3.55 -4.00 -14.98
N SER A 1004 -4.00 -2.87 -14.43
CA SER A 1004 -5.18 -2.74 -13.59
C SER A 1004 -6.44 -3.20 -14.32
N PHE A 1005 -6.60 -2.79 -15.59
CA PHE A 1005 -7.71 -3.24 -16.41
C PHE A 1005 -7.68 -4.75 -16.66
N MET A 1006 -6.50 -5.34 -16.91
CA MET A 1006 -6.39 -6.79 -17.05
C MET A 1006 -6.69 -7.54 -15.75
N ARG A 1007 -6.38 -6.98 -14.56
CA ARG A 1007 -6.84 -7.53 -13.27
C ARG A 1007 -8.36 -7.50 -13.15
N PHE A 1008 -9.01 -6.39 -13.55
CA PHE A 1008 -10.47 -6.31 -13.60
C PHE A 1008 -11.10 -7.37 -14.53
N VAL A 1009 -10.50 -7.59 -15.70
CA VAL A 1009 -10.91 -8.67 -16.63
C VAL A 1009 -10.82 -10.04 -15.96
N THR A 1010 -9.73 -10.32 -15.25
CA THR A 1010 -9.56 -11.54 -14.48
C THR A 1010 -10.60 -11.67 -13.35
N GLU A 1011 -10.86 -10.61 -12.58
CA GLU A 1011 -11.86 -10.60 -11.50
C GLU A 1011 -13.30 -10.86 -12.00
N GLU A 1012 -13.70 -10.23 -13.10
CA GLU A 1012 -15.01 -10.47 -13.72
C GLU A 1012 -15.12 -11.87 -14.32
N THR A 1013 -14.03 -12.37 -14.94
CA THR A 1013 -13.95 -13.75 -15.44
C THR A 1013 -14.13 -14.78 -14.33
N HIS A 1014 -13.46 -14.59 -13.18
CA HIS A 1014 -13.61 -15.46 -12.00
C HIS A 1014 -15.03 -15.45 -11.42
N ALA A 1015 -15.76 -14.35 -11.62
CA ALA A 1015 -17.16 -14.22 -11.23
C ALA A 1015 -18.14 -14.67 -12.34
N GLU A 1016 -17.63 -15.33 -13.40
CA GLU A 1016 -18.36 -15.87 -14.56
C GLU A 1016 -19.07 -14.80 -15.43
N ARG A 1017 -18.44 -13.63 -15.60
CA ARG A 1017 -19.03 -12.48 -16.31
C ARG A 1017 -18.14 -11.96 -17.44
N ASP A 1018 -18.76 -11.70 -18.59
CA ASP A 1018 -18.10 -11.15 -19.77
C ASP A 1018 -17.67 -9.68 -19.56
N VAL A 1019 -16.48 -9.32 -20.01
CA VAL A 1019 -16.01 -7.93 -20.03
C VAL A 1019 -16.03 -7.35 -21.44
N TRP A 1020 -16.93 -6.39 -21.63
CA TRP A 1020 -17.04 -5.60 -22.84
C TRP A 1020 -16.15 -4.36 -22.76
N ALA A 1021 -15.50 -4.00 -23.86
CA ALA A 1021 -14.60 -2.85 -23.93
C ALA A 1021 -14.52 -2.27 -25.34
N LYS A 1022 -14.34 -0.96 -25.43
CA LYS A 1022 -14.10 -0.27 -26.68
C LYS A 1022 -12.59 -0.12 -26.89
N TRP A 1023 -12.00 -0.98 -27.73
CA TRP A 1023 -10.54 -1.04 -27.98
C TRP A 1023 -9.90 0.36 -28.13
N SER A 1024 -10.50 1.21 -28.98
CA SER A 1024 -10.05 2.61 -29.24
C SER A 1024 -10.09 3.59 -28.05
N TRP A 1025 -10.57 3.17 -26.89
CA TRP A 1025 -10.62 3.96 -25.65
C TRP A 1025 -9.85 3.32 -24.49
N VAL A 1026 -9.81 1.99 -24.41
CA VAL A 1026 -9.01 1.28 -23.38
C VAL A 1026 -7.52 1.18 -23.75
N VAL A 1027 -7.18 1.22 -25.04
CA VAL A 1027 -5.78 1.33 -25.50
C VAL A 1027 -5.31 2.79 -25.35
N PRO A 1028 -4.21 3.05 -24.63
CA PRO A 1028 -3.70 4.41 -24.43
C PRO A 1028 -3.25 5.10 -25.73
N PRO A 1029 -3.31 6.45 -25.81
CA PRO A 1029 -2.97 7.21 -27.02
C PRO A 1029 -1.46 7.23 -27.34
N THR A 1030 -0.62 6.92 -26.34
CA THR A 1030 0.84 6.73 -26.49
C THR A 1030 1.17 5.28 -26.14
N GLY A 1031 2.20 4.71 -26.76
CA GLY A 1031 2.73 3.41 -26.35
C GLY A 1031 1.78 2.20 -26.56
N GLY A 1032 0.68 2.34 -27.31
CA GLY A 1032 -0.40 1.34 -27.38
C GLY A 1032 0.03 -0.12 -27.42
N SER A 1033 0.85 -0.55 -28.39
CA SER A 1033 1.30 -1.95 -28.51
C SER A 1033 2.30 -2.43 -27.44
N LEU A 1034 2.71 -1.55 -26.52
CA LEU A 1034 3.49 -1.85 -25.32
C LEU A 1034 2.60 -2.12 -24.10
N THR A 1035 1.27 -2.03 -24.25
CA THR A 1035 0.28 -2.28 -23.20
C THR A 1035 -0.44 -3.60 -23.44
N LYS A 1036 -0.83 -4.31 -22.38
CA LYS A 1036 -1.49 -5.63 -22.48
C LYS A 1036 -2.82 -5.50 -23.23
N VAL A 1037 -3.59 -4.46 -22.91
CA VAL A 1037 -4.93 -4.19 -23.48
C VAL A 1037 -4.97 -4.06 -25.01
N PHE A 1038 -3.85 -3.75 -25.66
CA PHE A 1038 -3.75 -3.70 -27.13
C PHE A 1038 -3.88 -5.08 -27.79
N HIS A 1039 -3.32 -6.11 -27.14
CA HIS A 1039 -3.20 -7.47 -27.69
C HIS A 1039 -4.45 -8.34 -27.48
N HIS A 1040 -5.48 -7.80 -26.83
CA HIS A 1040 -6.76 -8.46 -26.63
C HIS A 1040 -7.80 -7.97 -27.65
N GLU A 1041 -8.56 -8.91 -28.21
CA GLU A 1041 -9.76 -8.59 -28.99
C GLU A 1041 -10.89 -8.21 -28.03
N TRP A 1042 -11.51 -7.04 -28.27
CA TRP A 1042 -12.60 -6.52 -27.45
C TRP A 1042 -13.87 -6.36 -28.28
N GLU A 1043 -14.99 -6.87 -27.77
CA GLU A 1043 -16.32 -6.56 -28.29
C GLU A 1043 -16.86 -5.26 -27.66
N ASP A 1044 -17.17 -4.26 -28.49
CA ASP A 1044 -17.72 -2.96 -28.08
C ASP A 1044 -19.24 -3.08 -27.88
N LYS A 1045 -19.64 -3.58 -26.71
CA LYS A 1045 -21.05 -3.77 -26.32
C LYS A 1045 -21.39 -2.91 -25.12
N THR A 1046 -22.43 -2.09 -25.26
CA THR A 1046 -22.94 -1.24 -24.17
C THR A 1046 -24.05 -1.97 -23.42
N LEU A 1047 -23.76 -2.44 -22.20
CA LEU A 1047 -24.76 -3.02 -21.29
C LEU A 1047 -25.61 -1.94 -20.61
N LEU A 1048 -26.74 -2.31 -20.02
CA LEU A 1048 -27.52 -1.49 -19.09
C LEU A 1048 -27.43 -2.09 -17.66
N PRO A 1049 -27.38 -1.26 -16.60
CA PRO A 1049 -27.37 0.21 -16.61
C PRO A 1049 -26.01 0.79 -17.04
N ASN A 1050 -25.96 2.06 -17.49
CA ASN A 1050 -24.72 2.69 -17.99
C ASN A 1050 -24.73 4.23 -17.96
N PHE A 1051 -23.58 4.82 -18.27
CA PHE A 1051 -23.43 6.24 -18.61
C PHE A 1051 -23.48 6.47 -20.13
N PHE A 1052 -24.08 7.59 -20.53
CA PHE A 1052 -24.27 7.99 -21.92
C PHE A 1052 -23.84 9.45 -22.10
N TYR A 1053 -23.21 9.77 -23.21
CA TYR A 1053 -22.89 11.15 -23.55
C TYR A 1053 -24.16 11.89 -24.00
N ARG A 1054 -24.31 13.13 -23.53
CA ARG A 1054 -25.38 14.04 -23.90
C ARG A 1054 -24.93 14.97 -25.03
N GLU A 1055 -25.86 15.44 -25.86
CA GLU A 1055 -25.60 16.59 -26.74
C GLU A 1055 -25.38 17.87 -25.92
N LYS A 1056 -24.66 18.85 -26.47
CA LYS A 1056 -24.38 20.12 -25.77
C LYS A 1056 -25.72 20.81 -25.41
N PRO A 1057 -26.04 21.05 -24.13
CA PRO A 1057 -27.37 21.46 -23.68
C PRO A 1057 -27.78 22.90 -24.08
N TRP A 1058 -26.90 23.64 -24.76
CA TRP A 1058 -27.18 24.95 -25.36
C TRP A 1058 -27.37 24.89 -26.89
N LEU A 1059 -27.33 23.71 -27.49
CA LEU A 1059 -27.69 23.49 -28.92
C LEU A 1059 -29.14 23.03 -29.12
N SER A 1060 -29.86 22.74 -28.02
CA SER A 1060 -31.24 22.21 -27.97
C SER A 1060 -32.29 23.29 -27.73
#